data_AF-A0A2N3XU28-F1
#
_entry.id   AF-A0A2N3XU28-F1
#
_cell.length_a   1.000
_cell.length_b   1.000
_cell.length_c   1.000
_cell.angle_alpha   90.00
_cell.angle_beta   90.00
_cell.angle_gamma   90.00
#
_symmetry.space_group_name_H-M   'P 1'
#
loop_
_entity.id
_entity.type
_entity.pdbx_description
1 polymer ?
#
loop_
_entity_poly.entity_id
_entity_poly.type
_entity_poly.pdbx_seq_one_letter_code
_entity_poly.pdbx_strand_id
1 'polypeptide(L)'
;MTKTARERLAQLFDDVEPTGSFSAQLLAPARMLELEVSGVGPVRLPVRAPLAKKLIAVARPAMFGRGEETLTDTGVRDTWELAPDQITLGGPDWTMVLDGALEHFRDELGLPRTARLRAEPHAMLVYGKGQFFLPHQDSEKHDEMVGTLVVSLPSAHTGGELVIDHAGESRAYRASKEELTLVAFYSNCRHEVTPVRSGYRVTLTFNLLASAETSVPEAGPVTELAHCLTEHFTTPATPRYGGRDLDPPNRLVFLLDHEYTQRGLTWRRLKGADAERAALVRAAAERVGCEAVLALAEVKETWDVQPSDGYGWDDYNGEDEDPDDDQLTDLIDNEITLGWWTGPDGAGGEPISLYVSDYEVCATTPSAAMEPYRSEYEGYMGNYGNTLDRWYRRAAVVVWPRDRAFAARAEAGSQWALHELRDRIEAGDLAGARAAAESLAPFWNRTASRAGLLCNALDVAAGLGVARTAAMLLEPFRVETLAREHAGGLAAAAGRYGQEWTLDVVNGWFERGHHNGTDRHGWVERLPGLCEALRVAGRPEVVRLLAARTWRWLDDELRTWTTTARIDARRPRLEMLSSPLTQLIEAADDTLHAEITTALRGYEDTVLECLMPALRSAASRQAAEFDTIARDCAQRLGAIVARPRREDDDWSIAWTGCGCDLCDTLGTFLGARSRRIFEWPLAKNRRLHVHTQIDSAGLPVRHQTRRQGRPYTLVLTKTDELLTRAKTARHTAETDLTWLTSTLADVSART
;
A
#
# COMPACT_ATOMS: atom_id res chain seq x y z
N MET A 1 20.12 8.77 27.40
CA MET A 1 19.96 9.75 26.30
C MET A 1 19.02 10.85 26.78
N THR A 2 19.20 12.09 26.35
CA THR A 2 18.23 13.17 26.60
C THR A 2 16.92 12.82 25.91
N LYS A 3 15.81 12.81 26.65
CA LYS A 3 14.47 12.53 26.12
C LYS A 3 14.10 13.55 25.05
N THR A 4 13.47 13.11 23.97
CA THR A 4 13.01 13.99 22.88
C THR A 4 11.82 14.87 23.31
N ALA A 5 11.51 15.92 22.55
CA ALA A 5 10.37 16.80 22.86
C ALA A 5 9.03 16.04 22.88
N ARG A 6 8.82 15.11 21.93
CA ARG A 6 7.65 14.23 21.87
C ARG A 6 7.55 13.25 23.05
N GLU A 7 8.67 12.71 23.53
CA GLU A 7 8.70 11.84 24.71
C GLU A 7 8.38 12.60 25.99
N ARG A 8 8.87 13.85 26.12
CA ARG A 8 8.50 14.72 27.23
C ARG A 8 7.04 15.15 27.15
N LEU A 9 6.52 15.41 25.95
CA LEU A 9 5.10 15.69 25.73
C LEU A 9 4.23 14.54 26.23
N ALA A 10 4.57 13.29 25.89
CA ALA A 10 3.84 12.12 26.37
C ALA A 10 3.91 11.97 27.90
N GLN A 11 5.07 12.22 28.50
CA GLN A 11 5.29 12.13 29.95
C GLN A 11 4.54 13.17 30.78
N LEU A 12 4.19 14.31 30.20
CA LEU A 12 3.34 15.30 30.89
C LEU A 12 1.94 14.73 31.22
N PHE A 13 1.57 13.58 30.64
CA PHE A 13 0.35 12.85 30.95
C PHE A 13 0.56 11.64 31.88
N ASP A 14 1.80 11.27 32.22
CA ASP A 14 2.09 10.12 33.11
C ASP A 14 1.68 10.41 34.57
N ASP A 15 1.65 11.69 34.96
CA ASP A 15 1.27 12.16 36.31
C ASP A 15 -0.25 12.44 36.44
N VAL A 16 -1.03 12.22 35.38
CA VAL A 16 -2.50 12.39 35.40
C VAL A 16 -3.13 11.01 35.60
N GLU A 17 -3.56 10.71 36.82
CA GLU A 17 -4.38 9.52 37.08
C GLU A 17 -5.57 9.52 36.11
N PRO A 18 -5.86 8.40 35.40
CA PRO A 18 -6.99 8.35 34.49
C PRO A 18 -8.27 8.68 35.26
N THR A 19 -8.91 9.79 34.90
CA THR A 19 -10.22 10.12 35.45
C THR A 19 -11.22 9.15 34.83
N GLY A 20 -11.52 8.05 35.51
CA GLY A 20 -12.57 7.11 35.12
C GLY A 20 -12.10 5.70 34.76
N SER A 21 -13.07 4.81 34.62
CA SER A 21 -12.92 3.38 34.46
C SER A 21 -13.58 2.91 33.16
N PHE A 22 -13.09 1.84 32.54
CA PHE A 22 -13.69 1.29 31.31
C PHE A 22 -15.11 0.71 31.54
N SER A 23 -15.42 0.39 32.79
CA SER A 23 -16.72 -0.09 33.24
C SER A 23 -17.00 0.29 34.69
N ALA A 24 -18.28 0.45 35.04
CA ALA A 24 -18.74 0.84 36.37
C ALA A 24 -20.06 0.16 36.73
N GLN A 25 -20.33 0.02 38.04
CA GLN A 25 -21.53 -0.63 38.56
C GLN A 25 -22.27 0.27 39.56
N LEU A 26 -23.60 0.27 39.46
CA LEU A 26 -24.50 0.89 40.44
C LEU A 26 -25.63 -0.09 40.81
N LEU A 27 -25.99 -0.14 42.10
CA LEU A 27 -27.15 -0.87 42.58
C LEU A 27 -28.33 0.08 42.79
N ALA A 28 -29.53 -0.36 42.42
CA ALA A 28 -30.75 0.41 42.60
C ALA A 28 -31.91 -0.46 43.13
N PRO A 29 -32.83 0.08 43.94
CA PRO A 29 -33.93 -0.72 44.47
C PRO A 29 -34.91 -1.19 43.38
N ALA A 30 -35.20 -2.49 43.35
CA ALA A 30 -36.07 -3.09 42.33
C ALA A 30 -37.49 -2.52 42.26
N ARG A 31 -38.00 -1.99 43.38
CA ARG A 31 -39.33 -1.37 43.45
C ARG A 31 -39.48 -0.10 42.61
N MET A 32 -38.37 0.52 42.21
CA MET A 32 -38.38 1.77 41.44
C MET A 32 -38.67 1.54 39.95
N LEU A 33 -38.60 0.29 39.48
CA LEU A 33 -38.88 -0.10 38.10
C LEU A 33 -40.23 -0.81 38.01
N GLU A 34 -41.17 -0.23 37.27
CA GLU A 34 -42.32 -0.94 36.73
C GLU A 34 -41.97 -1.38 35.30
N LEU A 35 -42.20 -2.67 35.02
CA LEU A 35 -41.89 -3.30 33.75
C LEU A 35 -43.12 -4.06 33.27
N GLU A 36 -43.56 -3.77 32.05
CA GLU A 36 -44.62 -4.51 31.37
C GLU A 36 -44.09 -5.07 30.04
N VAL A 37 -44.48 -6.32 29.73
CA VAL A 37 -44.10 -7.00 28.49
C VAL A 37 -45.34 -7.40 27.72
N SER A 38 -45.40 -7.00 26.46
CA SER A 38 -46.49 -7.33 25.54
C SER A 38 -46.69 -8.85 25.46
N GLY A 39 -47.94 -9.31 25.67
CA GLY A 39 -48.29 -10.73 25.70
C GLY A 39 -48.04 -11.46 27.04
N VAL A 40 -47.38 -10.81 28.01
CA VAL A 40 -47.16 -11.35 29.37
C VAL A 40 -47.85 -10.52 30.45
N GLY A 41 -47.88 -9.18 30.27
CA GLY A 41 -48.36 -8.22 31.24
C GLY A 41 -47.28 -7.78 32.25
N PRO A 42 -47.66 -7.28 33.44
CA PRO A 42 -46.72 -6.76 34.43
C PRO A 42 -45.71 -7.81 34.92
N VAL A 43 -44.42 -7.46 34.86
CA VAL A 43 -43.30 -8.30 35.30
C VAL A 43 -42.98 -8.00 36.77
N ARG A 44 -43.35 -8.92 37.67
CA ARG A 44 -43.04 -8.78 39.10
C ARG A 44 -41.60 -9.17 39.41
N LEU A 45 -40.88 -8.28 40.10
CA LEU A 45 -39.51 -8.47 40.58
C LEU A 45 -39.51 -8.98 42.03
N PRO A 46 -38.62 -9.92 42.42
CA PRO A 46 -37.65 -10.62 41.57
C PRO A 46 -38.30 -11.62 40.61
N VAL A 47 -37.72 -11.78 39.41
CA VAL A 47 -38.24 -12.67 38.37
C VAL A 47 -38.06 -14.14 38.81
N ARG A 48 -39.17 -14.87 38.84
CA ARG A 48 -39.20 -16.31 39.17
C ARG A 48 -39.34 -17.16 37.91
N ALA A 49 -38.92 -18.43 38.00
CA ALA A 49 -38.93 -19.37 36.88
C ALA A 49 -40.25 -19.45 36.07
N PRO A 50 -41.46 -19.45 36.68
CA PRO A 50 -42.70 -19.45 35.89
C PRO A 50 -42.87 -18.19 35.03
N LEU A 51 -42.44 -17.03 35.52
CA LEU A 51 -42.50 -15.78 34.77
C LEU A 51 -41.42 -15.72 33.68
N ALA A 52 -40.20 -16.16 33.98
CA ALA A 52 -39.13 -16.28 32.99
C ALA A 52 -39.54 -17.17 31.79
N LYS A 53 -40.22 -18.29 32.05
CA LYS A 53 -40.76 -19.15 30.98
C LYS A 53 -41.84 -18.48 30.14
N LYS A 54 -42.68 -17.62 30.74
CA LYS A 54 -43.66 -16.83 29.98
C LYS A 54 -42.99 -15.80 29.09
N LEU A 55 -41.93 -15.15 29.59
CA LEU A 55 -41.11 -14.21 28.79
C LEU A 55 -40.47 -14.93 27.60
N ILE A 56 -39.86 -16.10 27.83
CA ILE A 56 -39.27 -16.91 26.75
C ILE A 56 -40.32 -17.29 25.69
N ALA A 57 -41.55 -17.60 26.09
CA ALA A 57 -42.60 -18.01 25.17
C ALA A 57 -43.04 -16.91 24.18
N VAL A 58 -42.75 -15.65 24.47
CA VAL A 58 -43.03 -14.49 23.58
C VAL A 58 -41.76 -13.87 23.02
N ALA A 59 -40.59 -14.44 23.33
CA ALA A 59 -39.28 -14.01 22.86
C ALA A 59 -38.86 -14.77 21.60
N ARG A 60 -37.83 -14.27 20.93
CA ARG A 60 -37.15 -14.95 19.81
C ARG A 60 -35.71 -15.29 20.19
N PRO A 61 -35.04 -16.26 19.54
CA PRO A 61 -33.60 -16.41 19.69
C PRO A 61 -32.87 -15.11 19.31
N ALA A 62 -31.89 -14.70 20.10
CA ALA A 62 -31.14 -13.49 19.85
C ALA A 62 -30.12 -13.69 18.72
N MET A 63 -29.95 -12.66 17.88
CA MET A 63 -28.97 -12.64 16.79
C MET A 63 -27.63 -12.09 17.26
N PHE A 64 -26.55 -12.29 16.51
CA PHE A 64 -25.27 -11.60 16.70
C PHE A 64 -24.70 -11.10 15.36
N GLY A 65 -23.81 -10.11 15.41
CA GLY A 65 -23.15 -9.56 14.22
C GLY A 65 -21.84 -10.29 13.89
N ARG A 66 -21.58 -10.53 12.61
CA ARG A 66 -20.27 -10.99 12.08
C ARG A 66 -19.93 -10.15 10.86
N GLY A 67 -19.10 -9.13 11.02
CA GLY A 67 -18.87 -8.13 9.97
C GLY A 67 -20.17 -7.39 9.64
N GLU A 68 -20.61 -7.43 8.37
CA GLU A 68 -21.88 -6.81 7.93
C GLU A 68 -23.10 -7.74 8.10
N GLU A 69 -22.91 -9.01 8.48
CA GLU A 69 -23.99 -10.00 8.58
C GLU A 69 -24.59 -10.05 9.99
N THR A 70 -25.91 -10.29 10.06
CA THR A 70 -26.63 -10.59 11.30
C THR A 70 -27.06 -12.06 11.29
N LEU A 71 -26.51 -12.88 12.18
CA LEU A 71 -26.61 -14.35 12.15
C LEU A 71 -27.27 -14.93 13.41
N THR A 72 -27.83 -16.13 13.28
CA THR A 72 -28.28 -16.97 14.41
C THR A 72 -27.37 -18.19 14.49
N ASP A 73 -26.47 -18.22 15.48
CA ASP A 73 -25.64 -19.39 15.80
C ASP A 73 -25.61 -19.57 17.32
N THR A 74 -26.25 -20.65 17.78
CA THR A 74 -26.32 -21.00 19.20
C THR A 74 -24.98 -21.46 19.78
N GLY A 75 -23.97 -21.73 18.94
CA GLY A 75 -22.60 -21.95 19.38
C GLY A 75 -21.86 -20.66 19.78
N VAL A 76 -22.33 -19.50 19.31
CA VAL A 76 -21.75 -18.17 19.60
C VAL A 76 -22.59 -17.40 20.61
N ARG A 77 -23.91 -17.34 20.38
CA ARG A 77 -24.87 -16.65 21.25
C ARG A 77 -26.09 -17.52 21.44
N ASP A 78 -26.29 -18.01 22.66
CA ASP A 78 -27.49 -18.75 23.03
C ASP A 78 -28.25 -17.94 24.10
N THR A 79 -29.28 -17.21 23.67
CA THR A 79 -30.16 -16.43 24.57
C THR A 79 -31.47 -16.06 23.89
N TRP A 80 -32.49 -15.73 24.68
CA TRP A 80 -33.78 -15.25 24.20
C TRP A 80 -33.84 -13.72 24.27
N GLU A 81 -34.38 -13.09 23.24
CA GLU A 81 -34.51 -11.64 23.09
C GLU A 81 -35.96 -11.21 22.90
N LEU A 82 -36.34 -10.14 23.60
CA LEU A 82 -37.52 -9.32 23.35
C LEU A 82 -37.07 -7.95 22.85
N ALA A 83 -37.71 -7.49 21.77
CA ALA A 83 -37.40 -6.20 21.16
C ALA A 83 -37.92 -5.03 22.02
N PRO A 84 -37.34 -3.82 21.88
CA PRO A 84 -37.71 -2.64 22.68
C PRO A 84 -39.19 -2.29 22.63
N ASP A 85 -39.83 -2.44 21.48
CA ASP A 85 -41.26 -2.16 21.25
C ASP A 85 -42.19 -3.13 21.98
N GLN A 86 -41.68 -4.28 22.44
CA GLN A 86 -42.42 -5.23 23.25
C GLN A 86 -42.42 -4.87 24.75
N ILE A 87 -41.63 -3.88 25.17
CA ILE A 87 -41.34 -3.59 26.57
C ILE A 87 -41.78 -2.17 26.91
N THR A 88 -42.45 -2.00 28.03
CA THR A 88 -42.75 -0.69 28.60
C THR A 88 -42.07 -0.56 29.96
N LEU A 89 -41.22 0.45 30.10
CA LEU A 89 -40.50 0.80 31.33
C LEU A 89 -41.16 2.02 31.95
N GLY A 90 -41.38 1.99 33.26
CA GLY A 90 -42.02 3.09 33.98
C GLY A 90 -41.92 2.93 35.49
N GLY A 91 -42.89 3.51 36.18
CA GLY A 91 -42.89 3.68 37.64
C GLY A 91 -42.60 5.13 38.02
N PRO A 92 -43.15 5.61 39.14
CA PRO A 92 -43.07 7.03 39.53
C PRO A 92 -41.63 7.53 39.72
N ASP A 93 -40.70 6.63 40.05
CA ASP A 93 -39.31 6.95 40.39
C ASP A 93 -38.29 6.45 39.36
N TRP A 94 -38.70 5.71 38.31
CA TRP A 94 -37.76 5.07 37.36
C TRP A 94 -36.90 6.09 36.61
N THR A 95 -37.54 7.13 36.07
CA THR A 95 -36.82 8.19 35.33
C THR A 95 -35.77 8.86 36.21
N MET A 96 -36.12 9.19 37.45
CA MET A 96 -35.20 9.80 38.40
C MET A 96 -34.00 8.87 38.73
N VAL A 97 -34.25 7.56 38.91
CA VAL A 97 -33.19 6.58 39.16
C VAL A 97 -32.28 6.43 37.94
N LEU A 98 -32.85 6.37 36.74
CA LEU A 98 -32.08 6.24 35.50
C LEU A 98 -31.24 7.50 35.26
N ASP A 99 -31.81 8.70 35.43
CA ASP A 99 -31.09 9.96 35.25
C ASP A 99 -29.92 10.08 36.24
N GLY A 100 -30.14 9.76 37.52
CA GLY A 100 -29.06 9.73 38.53
C GLY A 100 -28.00 8.67 38.24
N ALA A 101 -28.40 7.51 37.72
CA ALA A 101 -27.45 6.48 37.28
C ALA A 101 -26.61 6.94 36.08
N LEU A 102 -27.21 7.65 35.13
CA LEU A 102 -26.51 8.20 33.96
C LEU A 102 -25.52 9.30 34.35
N GLU A 103 -25.84 10.15 35.34
CA GLU A 103 -24.89 11.11 35.90
C GLU A 103 -23.72 10.41 36.60
N HIS A 104 -24.01 9.40 37.41
CA HIS A 104 -22.98 8.58 38.05
C HIS A 104 -22.07 7.89 37.02
N PHE A 105 -22.64 7.26 35.99
CA PHE A 105 -21.84 6.59 34.95
C PHE A 105 -21.07 7.55 34.06
N ARG A 106 -21.55 8.77 33.82
CA ARG A 106 -20.74 9.81 33.16
C ARG A 106 -19.44 10.04 33.94
N ASP A 107 -19.56 10.21 35.25
CA ASP A 107 -18.41 10.53 36.11
C ASP A 107 -17.49 9.32 36.26
N GLU A 108 -18.03 8.13 36.52
CA GLU A 108 -17.24 6.90 36.68
C GLU A 108 -16.56 6.44 35.39
N LEU A 109 -17.20 6.64 34.22
CA LEU A 109 -16.56 6.32 32.94
C LEU A 109 -15.52 7.37 32.53
N GLY A 110 -15.47 8.53 33.19
CA GLY A 110 -14.51 9.57 32.85
C GLY A 110 -14.92 10.45 31.67
N LEU A 111 -16.22 10.53 31.39
CA LEU A 111 -16.71 11.40 30.33
C LEU A 111 -16.65 12.87 30.78
N PRO A 112 -16.53 13.83 29.85
CA PRO A 112 -16.51 15.25 30.19
C PRO A 112 -17.72 15.65 31.04
N ARG A 113 -17.54 16.52 32.03
CA ARG A 113 -18.65 17.01 32.89
C ARG A 113 -19.78 17.69 32.10
N THR A 114 -19.45 18.24 30.93
CA THR A 114 -20.40 18.85 29.99
C THR A 114 -21.16 17.83 29.15
N ALA A 115 -20.77 16.56 29.18
CA ALA A 115 -21.49 15.49 28.51
C ALA A 115 -22.77 15.14 29.26
N ARG A 116 -23.84 14.87 28.50
CA ARG A 116 -25.10 14.32 28.98
C ARG A 116 -25.30 12.96 28.35
N LEU A 117 -25.42 11.94 29.19
CA LEU A 117 -25.74 10.58 28.78
C LEU A 117 -27.25 10.41 28.62
N ARG A 118 -27.66 9.69 27.57
CA ARG A 118 -29.02 9.20 27.36
C ARG A 118 -28.97 7.69 27.17
N ALA A 119 -29.84 6.95 27.85
CA ALA A 119 -30.03 5.53 27.63
C ALA A 119 -31.17 5.29 26.63
N GLU A 120 -30.89 4.56 25.56
CA GLU A 120 -31.89 4.14 24.57
C GLU A 120 -32.11 2.62 24.66
N PRO A 121 -33.33 2.14 24.97
CA PRO A 121 -33.60 0.71 25.10
C PRO A 121 -33.21 -0.06 23.83
N HIS A 122 -32.43 -1.13 24.01
CA HIS A 122 -31.96 -1.97 22.92
C HIS A 122 -32.61 -3.35 22.90
N ALA A 123 -32.65 -4.06 24.04
CA ALA A 123 -33.29 -5.37 24.14
C ALA A 123 -33.56 -5.77 25.59
N MET A 124 -34.48 -6.72 25.79
CA MET A 124 -34.54 -7.52 27.02
C MET A 124 -34.09 -8.94 26.70
N LEU A 125 -33.15 -9.45 27.50
CA LEU A 125 -32.54 -10.76 27.32
C LEU A 125 -32.90 -11.71 28.46
N VAL A 126 -33.20 -12.96 28.12
CA VAL A 126 -33.50 -14.03 29.08
C VAL A 126 -32.61 -15.23 28.80
N TYR A 127 -31.73 -15.53 29.76
CA TYR A 127 -30.83 -16.68 29.71
C TYR A 127 -31.32 -17.75 30.70
N GLY A 128 -31.51 -18.98 30.23
CA GLY A 128 -31.74 -20.17 31.02
C GLY A 128 -30.48 -20.99 31.23
N LYS A 129 -30.60 -22.17 31.85
CA LYS A 129 -29.47 -23.06 32.10
C LYS A 129 -28.72 -23.42 30.82
N GLY A 130 -27.40 -23.26 30.82
CA GLY A 130 -26.49 -23.57 29.73
C GLY A 130 -26.30 -22.43 28.73
N GLN A 131 -27.19 -21.42 28.74
CA GLN A 131 -27.17 -20.29 27.81
C GLN A 131 -26.06 -19.28 28.17
N PHE A 132 -25.45 -18.67 27.15
CA PHE A 132 -24.25 -17.82 27.24
C PHE A 132 -24.17 -16.85 26.05
N PHE A 133 -23.17 -15.97 26.08
CA PHE A 133 -22.71 -15.23 24.91
C PHE A 133 -21.18 -15.13 24.97
N LEU A 134 -20.48 -15.68 23.96
CA LEU A 134 -19.02 -15.66 23.88
C LEU A 134 -18.43 -14.24 23.88
N PRO A 135 -17.13 -14.08 24.14
CA PRO A 135 -16.44 -12.80 24.08
C PRO A 135 -16.65 -12.09 22.75
N HIS A 136 -17.19 -10.87 22.80
CA HIS A 136 -17.49 -10.04 21.64
C HIS A 136 -17.36 -8.55 21.99
N GLN A 137 -17.37 -7.69 20.97
CA GLN A 137 -17.38 -6.24 21.09
C GLN A 137 -18.69 -5.71 20.49
N ASP A 138 -19.29 -4.70 21.12
CA ASP A 138 -20.54 -4.12 20.63
C ASP A 138 -20.29 -3.21 19.42
N SER A 139 -21.11 -3.37 18.37
CA SER A 139 -21.11 -2.41 17.26
C SER A 139 -21.85 -1.13 17.65
N GLU A 140 -21.28 0.02 17.29
CA GLU A 140 -21.90 1.34 17.45
C GLU A 140 -23.11 1.46 16.50
N LYS A 141 -24.32 1.57 17.07
CA LYS A 141 -25.59 1.57 16.30
C LYS A 141 -26.09 2.98 15.95
N HIS A 142 -25.58 3.99 16.65
CA HIS A 142 -25.90 5.41 16.47
C HIS A 142 -24.61 6.21 16.52
N ASP A 143 -24.58 7.34 15.81
CA ASP A 143 -23.39 8.21 15.79
C ASP A 143 -23.05 8.75 17.20
N GLU A 144 -24.04 8.87 18.09
CA GLU A 144 -23.85 9.35 19.47
C GLU A 144 -23.49 8.25 20.47
N MET A 145 -23.44 6.98 20.05
CA MET A 145 -23.22 5.85 20.96
C MET A 145 -21.78 5.82 21.47
N VAL A 146 -21.62 5.83 22.79
CA VAL A 146 -20.31 5.70 23.46
C VAL A 146 -20.15 4.36 24.18
N GLY A 147 -21.25 3.67 24.50
CA GLY A 147 -21.20 2.43 25.25
C GLY A 147 -22.54 1.75 25.44
N THR A 148 -22.57 0.79 26.36
CA THR A 148 -23.74 -0.03 26.67
C THR A 148 -24.03 0.04 28.17
N LEU A 149 -25.32 0.11 28.52
CA LEU A 149 -25.82 -0.04 29.88
C LEU A 149 -26.61 -1.34 29.98
N VAL A 150 -26.21 -2.22 30.90
CA VAL A 150 -26.91 -3.47 31.22
C VAL A 150 -27.55 -3.33 32.58
N VAL A 151 -28.88 -3.42 32.63
CA VAL A 151 -29.67 -3.44 33.87
C VAL A 151 -30.12 -4.87 34.12
N SER A 152 -29.45 -5.55 35.05
CA SER A 152 -29.85 -6.89 35.47
C SER A 152 -31.03 -6.84 36.43
N LEU A 153 -32.10 -7.55 36.10
CA LEU A 153 -33.28 -7.67 36.94
C LEU A 153 -33.03 -8.72 38.03
N PRO A 154 -33.47 -8.47 39.27
CA PRO A 154 -33.25 -9.40 40.35
C PRO A 154 -33.93 -10.73 40.05
N SER A 155 -33.15 -11.80 40.06
CA SER A 155 -33.60 -13.15 39.72
C SER A 155 -32.69 -14.20 40.37
N ALA A 156 -33.24 -15.38 40.65
CA ALA A 156 -32.46 -16.45 41.27
C ALA A 156 -31.72 -17.26 40.19
N HIS A 157 -30.40 -17.07 40.07
CA HIS A 157 -29.52 -17.85 39.21
C HIS A 157 -28.10 -18.02 39.79
N THR A 158 -27.32 -18.93 39.18
CA THR A 158 -25.86 -19.07 39.39
C THR A 158 -25.15 -19.16 38.03
N GLY A 159 -23.91 -18.68 37.92
CA GLY A 159 -23.30 -18.38 36.62
C GLY A 159 -23.99 -17.19 35.94
N GLY A 160 -23.66 -16.90 34.68
CA GLY A 160 -24.24 -15.76 33.96
C GLY A 160 -23.60 -14.43 34.35
N GLU A 161 -22.35 -14.44 34.82
CA GLU A 161 -21.59 -13.23 35.08
C GLU A 161 -21.38 -12.45 33.78
N LEU A 162 -21.50 -11.12 33.84
CA LEU A 162 -21.07 -10.24 32.76
C LEU A 162 -19.59 -9.94 32.99
N VAL A 163 -18.73 -10.44 32.10
CA VAL A 163 -17.29 -10.20 32.17
C VAL A 163 -16.94 -9.16 31.12
N ILE A 164 -16.20 -8.12 31.51
CA ILE A 164 -15.81 -7.01 30.65
C ILE A 164 -14.29 -6.88 30.73
N ASP A 165 -13.66 -6.91 29.56
CA ASP A 165 -12.23 -6.87 29.36
C ASP A 165 -11.84 -5.60 28.57
N HIS A 166 -10.81 -4.91 29.04
CA HIS A 166 -10.25 -3.75 28.35
C HIS A 166 -8.79 -3.52 28.76
N ALA A 167 -7.90 -3.37 27.77
CA ALA A 167 -6.49 -3.06 27.97
C ALA A 167 -5.78 -3.99 28.98
N GLY A 168 -6.04 -5.31 28.90
CA GLY A 168 -5.47 -6.32 29.80
C GLY A 168 -6.11 -6.41 31.19
N GLU A 169 -7.06 -5.53 31.52
CA GLU A 169 -7.86 -5.64 32.75
C GLU A 169 -9.19 -6.34 32.51
N SER A 170 -9.58 -7.25 33.42
CA SER A 170 -10.86 -7.99 33.38
C SER A 170 -11.69 -7.74 34.64
N ARG A 171 -12.99 -7.47 34.47
CA ARG A 171 -13.95 -7.26 35.57
C ARG A 171 -15.21 -8.11 35.38
N ALA A 172 -15.52 -8.92 36.39
CA ALA A 172 -16.72 -9.77 36.40
C ALA A 172 -17.81 -9.20 37.31
N TYR A 173 -18.97 -8.92 36.73
CA TYR A 173 -20.13 -8.37 37.42
C TYR A 173 -21.20 -9.44 37.66
N ARG A 174 -21.62 -9.58 38.93
CA ARG A 174 -22.69 -10.50 39.36
C ARG A 174 -23.97 -9.73 39.61
N ALA A 175 -25.09 -10.23 39.07
CA ALA A 175 -26.41 -9.65 39.32
C ALA A 175 -26.87 -9.90 40.77
N SER A 176 -27.50 -8.89 41.36
CA SER A 176 -28.16 -9.01 42.67
C SER A 176 -29.42 -9.87 42.57
N LYS A 177 -29.77 -10.56 43.66
CA LYS A 177 -31.02 -11.33 43.77
C LYS A 177 -32.20 -10.47 44.22
N GLU A 178 -31.94 -9.27 44.71
CA GLU A 178 -32.93 -8.40 45.38
C GLU A 178 -33.02 -7.01 44.77
N GLU A 179 -31.92 -6.53 44.20
CA GLU A 179 -31.78 -5.18 43.63
C GLU A 179 -31.56 -5.24 42.12
N LEU A 180 -31.78 -4.11 41.44
CA LEU A 180 -31.31 -3.91 40.08
C LEU A 180 -29.79 -3.76 40.12
N THR A 181 -29.10 -4.41 39.19
CA THR A 181 -27.66 -4.22 39.00
C THR A 181 -27.43 -3.56 37.66
N LEU A 182 -27.05 -2.28 37.69
CA LEU A 182 -26.73 -1.48 36.51
C LEU A 182 -25.23 -1.55 36.27
N VAL A 183 -24.81 -1.88 35.05
CA VAL A 183 -23.41 -1.90 34.64
C VAL A 183 -23.28 -1.13 33.33
N ALA A 184 -22.44 -0.10 33.32
CA ALA A 184 -22.13 0.69 32.14
C ALA A 184 -20.68 0.44 31.70
N PHE A 185 -20.44 0.36 30.39
CA PHE A 185 -19.10 0.18 29.82
C PHE A 185 -19.01 0.73 28.40
N TYR A 186 -17.79 1.01 27.94
CA TYR A 186 -17.56 1.56 26.60
C TYR A 186 -17.82 0.55 25.47
N SER A 187 -18.22 1.06 24.30
CA SER A 187 -18.55 0.22 23.12
C SER A 187 -17.38 -0.66 22.66
N ASN A 188 -16.15 -0.17 22.87
CA ASN A 188 -14.94 -0.88 22.47
C ASN A 188 -14.44 -1.90 23.50
N CYS A 189 -15.11 -2.08 24.65
CA CYS A 189 -14.76 -3.13 25.59
C CYS A 189 -15.19 -4.50 25.03
N ARG A 190 -14.28 -5.48 25.12
CA ARG A 190 -14.64 -6.87 24.86
C ARG A 190 -15.41 -7.37 26.07
N HIS A 191 -16.48 -8.13 25.86
CA HIS A 191 -17.29 -8.63 26.96
C HIS A 191 -17.99 -9.94 26.61
N GLU A 192 -18.32 -10.70 27.64
CA GLU A 192 -19.05 -11.97 27.53
C GLU A 192 -20.10 -12.13 28.62
N VAL A 193 -21.00 -13.08 28.41
CA VAL A 193 -21.89 -13.59 29.45
C VAL A 193 -21.57 -15.07 29.66
N THR A 194 -21.01 -15.39 30.83
CA THR A 194 -20.63 -16.77 31.16
C THR A 194 -21.85 -17.70 31.18
N PRO A 195 -21.68 -19.03 31.02
CA PRO A 195 -22.81 -19.95 31.04
C PRO A 195 -23.61 -19.90 32.35
N VAL A 196 -24.94 -19.74 32.23
CA VAL A 196 -25.85 -19.84 33.38
C VAL A 196 -25.91 -21.29 33.85
N ARG A 197 -25.51 -21.56 35.10
CA ARG A 197 -25.43 -22.91 35.67
C ARG A 197 -26.77 -23.38 36.26
N SER A 198 -27.55 -22.44 36.81
CA SER A 198 -28.91 -22.70 37.31
C SER A 198 -29.76 -21.44 37.29
N GLY A 199 -31.08 -21.58 37.21
CA GLY A 199 -32.02 -20.46 37.25
C GLY A 199 -32.18 -19.73 35.92
N TYR A 200 -32.58 -18.46 35.98
CA TYR A 200 -32.72 -17.58 34.82
C TYR A 200 -32.10 -16.22 35.10
N ARG A 201 -31.24 -15.75 34.21
CA ARG A 201 -30.69 -14.38 34.20
C ARG A 201 -31.51 -13.53 33.26
N VAL A 202 -32.03 -12.40 33.74
CA VAL A 202 -32.88 -11.50 32.96
C VAL A 202 -32.31 -10.09 32.98
N THR A 203 -32.08 -9.49 31.82
CA THR A 203 -31.44 -8.17 31.72
C THR A 203 -32.14 -7.28 30.70
N LEU A 204 -32.12 -5.97 30.94
CA LEU A 204 -32.41 -4.95 29.94
C LEU A 204 -31.08 -4.36 29.46
N THR A 205 -30.91 -4.21 28.15
CA THR A 205 -29.73 -3.57 27.56
C THR A 205 -30.14 -2.26 26.92
N PHE A 206 -29.28 -1.24 27.04
CA PHE A 206 -29.49 0.09 26.49
C PHE A 206 -28.23 0.53 25.76
N ASN A 207 -28.39 1.21 24.63
CA ASN A 207 -27.30 1.98 24.03
C ASN A 207 -27.11 3.26 24.86
N LEU A 208 -25.88 3.54 25.31
CA LEU A 208 -25.53 4.79 25.96
C LEU A 208 -25.07 5.79 24.91
N LEU A 209 -25.81 6.89 24.82
CA LEU A 209 -25.57 7.96 23.87
C LEU A 209 -25.04 9.19 24.61
N ALA A 210 -23.94 9.76 24.16
CA ALA A 210 -23.37 10.97 24.73
C ALA A 210 -23.60 12.17 23.81
N SER A 211 -24.23 13.20 24.37
CA SER A 211 -24.29 14.54 23.77
C SER A 211 -23.41 15.47 24.59
N ALA A 212 -22.58 16.30 23.95
CA ALA A 212 -21.69 17.21 24.69
C ALA A 212 -21.75 18.63 24.12
N GLU A 213 -21.76 19.61 25.02
CA GLU A 213 -21.45 21.01 24.72
C GLU A 213 -19.93 21.21 24.70
N THR A 214 -19.45 22.14 23.88
CA THR A 214 -18.01 22.37 23.72
C THR A 214 -17.48 23.11 24.94
N SER A 215 -16.59 22.48 25.72
CA SER A 215 -15.84 23.16 26.78
C SER A 215 -14.34 23.10 26.50
N VAL A 216 -13.70 24.25 26.61
CA VAL A 216 -12.24 24.40 26.60
C VAL A 216 -11.70 23.92 27.95
N PRO A 217 -10.60 23.16 28.01
CA PRO A 217 -9.98 22.79 29.29
C PRO A 217 -9.61 24.05 30.08
N GLU A 218 -10.11 24.18 31.32
CA GLU A 218 -9.79 25.30 32.21
C GLU A 218 -8.44 25.13 32.94
N ALA A 219 -7.90 23.91 33.01
CA ALA A 219 -6.67 23.57 33.73
C ALA A 219 -5.85 22.48 33.01
N GLY A 220 -4.53 22.46 33.23
CA GLY A 220 -3.58 21.46 32.70
C GLY A 220 -2.25 22.06 32.22
N PRO A 221 -1.24 21.23 31.86
CA PRO A 221 0.11 21.66 31.49
C PRO A 221 0.20 22.22 30.06
N VAL A 222 -0.80 23.02 29.63
CA VAL A 222 -0.93 23.50 28.25
C VAL A 222 0.30 24.33 27.83
N THR A 223 0.94 25.03 28.76
CA THR A 223 2.14 25.84 28.50
C THR A 223 3.36 24.94 28.22
N GLU A 224 3.53 23.89 29.00
CA GLU A 224 4.62 22.92 28.87
C GLU A 224 4.44 22.07 27.61
N LEU A 225 3.21 21.65 27.31
CA LEU A 225 2.85 20.97 26.07
C LEU A 225 3.13 21.85 24.85
N ALA A 226 2.77 23.14 24.91
CA ALA A 226 3.07 24.11 23.86
C ALA A 226 4.58 24.27 23.63
N HIS A 227 5.38 24.28 24.70
CA HIS A 227 6.84 24.31 24.58
C HIS A 227 7.37 23.04 23.89
N CYS A 228 6.87 21.85 24.27
CA CYS A 228 7.27 20.60 23.63
C CYS A 228 6.87 20.55 22.14
N LEU A 229 5.67 21.04 21.78
CA LEU A 229 5.25 21.15 20.38
C LEU A 229 6.17 22.10 19.60
N THR A 230 6.49 23.27 20.16
CA THR A 230 7.40 24.23 19.52
C THR A 230 8.76 23.59 19.25
N GLU A 231 9.35 22.95 20.26
CA GLU A 231 10.66 22.30 20.13
C GLU A 231 10.61 21.15 19.12
N HIS A 232 9.54 20.36 19.10
CA HIS A 232 9.35 19.27 18.13
C HIS A 232 9.39 19.78 16.68
N PHE A 233 8.74 20.92 16.39
CA PHE A 233 8.69 21.45 15.02
C PHE A 233 9.90 22.29 14.60
N THR A 234 10.78 22.65 15.53
CA THR A 234 12.01 23.42 15.26
C THR A 234 13.30 22.62 15.38
N THR A 235 13.25 21.42 15.95
CA THR A 235 14.45 20.58 16.17
C THR A 235 14.57 19.52 15.07
N PRO A 236 15.75 19.38 14.42
CA PRO A 236 16.03 18.28 13.51
C PRO A 236 15.74 16.91 14.14
N ALA A 237 15.11 16.01 13.38
CA ALA A 237 14.82 14.66 13.87
C ALA A 237 16.03 13.73 13.73
N THR A 238 16.22 12.83 14.69
CA THR A 238 17.26 11.80 14.64
C THR A 238 16.67 10.45 14.22
N PRO A 239 17.17 9.79 13.15
CA PRO A 239 16.68 8.48 12.73
C PRO A 239 16.93 7.37 13.78
N ARG A 240 16.02 6.39 13.86
CA ARG A 240 16.12 5.23 14.77
C ARG A 240 17.44 4.47 14.70
N TYR A 241 17.89 4.16 13.49
CA TYR A 241 19.07 3.32 13.24
C TYR A 241 20.37 4.11 13.12
N GLY A 242 20.38 5.36 13.62
CA GLY A 242 21.49 6.28 13.46
C GLY A 242 21.60 6.83 12.05
N GLY A 243 22.31 7.95 11.90
CA GLY A 243 22.45 8.63 10.61
C GLY A 243 22.71 10.11 10.77
N ARG A 244 22.56 10.85 9.66
CA ARG A 244 22.52 12.31 9.71
C ARG A 244 21.17 12.76 10.24
N ASP A 245 21.16 13.87 10.96
CA ASP A 245 19.93 14.54 11.36
C ASP A 245 19.07 14.83 10.12
N LEU A 246 17.78 14.59 10.27
CA LEU A 246 16.74 14.86 9.28
C LEU A 246 16.20 16.28 9.48
N ASP A 247 15.46 16.77 8.49
CA ASP A 247 14.71 18.01 8.64
C ASP A 247 13.73 17.92 9.83
N PRO A 248 13.35 19.06 10.44
CA PRO A 248 12.36 19.06 11.50
C PRO A 248 11.04 18.39 11.05
N PRO A 249 10.39 17.61 11.92
CA PRO A 249 9.12 16.92 11.64
C PRO A 249 8.05 17.81 11.01
N ASN A 250 7.28 17.27 10.07
CA ASN A 250 6.15 18.00 9.48
C ASN A 250 4.92 17.97 10.39
N ARG A 251 4.78 16.89 11.17
CA ARG A 251 3.65 16.66 12.06
C ARG A 251 4.10 15.99 13.37
N LEU A 252 3.18 16.00 14.33
CA LEU A 252 3.20 15.13 15.50
C LEU A 252 1.92 14.30 15.48
N VAL A 253 2.05 12.99 15.67
CA VAL A 253 0.95 12.05 15.82
C VAL A 253 0.97 11.56 17.26
N PHE A 254 -0.01 12.00 18.04
CA PHE A 254 -0.22 11.56 19.42
C PHE A 254 -1.27 10.44 19.44
N LEU A 255 -0.86 9.20 19.67
CA LEU A 255 -1.76 8.05 19.69
C LEU A 255 -2.62 8.05 20.97
N LEU A 256 -3.90 7.76 20.79
CA LEU A 256 -4.91 7.62 21.82
C LEU A 256 -5.06 6.15 22.24
N ASP A 257 -5.67 5.90 23.39
CA ASP A 257 -5.71 4.57 24.01
C ASP A 257 -6.97 3.77 23.68
N HIS A 258 -8.09 4.44 23.37
CA HIS A 258 -9.31 3.74 22.96
C HIS A 258 -9.36 3.53 21.45
N GLU A 259 -10.08 2.47 21.07
CA GLU A 259 -10.49 2.26 19.69
C GLU A 259 -11.73 3.10 19.35
N TYR A 260 -11.73 3.62 18.12
CA TYR A 260 -12.81 4.42 17.57
C TYR A 260 -13.15 3.97 16.16
N THR A 261 -14.42 4.11 15.80
CA THR A 261 -14.87 3.99 14.41
C THR A 261 -14.76 5.35 13.70
N GLN A 262 -14.80 5.36 12.37
CA GLN A 262 -14.86 6.61 11.59
C GLN A 262 -16.06 7.48 11.99
N ARG A 263 -17.18 6.86 12.39
CA ARG A 263 -18.40 7.56 12.82
C ARG A 263 -18.30 8.06 14.26
N GLY A 264 -17.68 7.29 15.14
CA GLY A 264 -17.52 7.59 16.56
C GLY A 264 -16.45 8.65 16.84
N LEU A 265 -15.39 8.73 16.01
CA LEU A 265 -14.24 9.60 16.25
C LEU A 265 -14.56 11.09 16.02
N THR A 266 -14.86 11.79 17.12
CA THR A 266 -15.06 13.26 17.12
C THR A 266 -14.53 13.86 18.41
N TRP A 267 -14.14 15.14 18.37
CA TRP A 267 -13.62 15.87 19.53
C TRP A 267 -14.54 15.86 20.76
N ARG A 268 -15.84 15.65 20.56
CA ARG A 268 -16.87 15.69 21.61
C ARG A 268 -17.13 14.32 22.25
N ARG A 269 -16.60 13.24 21.68
CA ARG A 269 -16.93 11.85 22.03
C ARG A 269 -15.72 10.97 22.28
N LEU A 270 -14.57 11.58 22.55
CA LEU A 270 -13.40 10.85 23.00
C LEU A 270 -13.70 10.20 24.37
N LYS A 271 -13.20 8.99 24.58
CA LYS A 271 -13.50 8.10 25.69
C LYS A 271 -12.43 8.22 26.77
N GLY A 272 -12.84 8.29 28.04
CA GLY A 272 -11.96 8.36 29.20
C GLY A 272 -10.82 9.37 29.05
N ALA A 273 -9.59 8.94 29.38
CA ALA A 273 -8.39 9.77 29.36
C ALA A 273 -8.06 10.38 27.97
N ASP A 274 -8.54 9.79 26.87
CA ASP A 274 -8.32 10.35 25.54
C ASP A 274 -8.98 11.72 25.39
N ALA A 275 -10.13 11.95 26.04
CA ALA A 275 -10.84 13.22 25.95
C ALA A 275 -10.03 14.37 26.54
N GLU A 276 -9.47 14.17 27.74
CA GLU A 276 -8.65 15.16 28.41
C GLU A 276 -7.33 15.38 27.67
N ARG A 277 -6.60 14.30 27.34
CA ARG A 277 -5.31 14.36 26.64
C ARG A 277 -5.46 15.07 25.29
N ALA A 278 -6.44 14.68 24.48
CA ALA A 278 -6.66 15.31 23.18
C ALA A 278 -7.07 16.78 23.30
N ALA A 279 -7.89 17.15 24.29
CA ALA A 279 -8.26 18.54 24.51
C ALA A 279 -7.07 19.40 24.94
N LEU A 280 -6.17 18.88 25.78
CA LEU A 280 -4.93 19.54 26.18
C LEU A 280 -3.94 19.69 25.01
N VAL A 281 -3.74 18.63 24.22
CA VAL A 281 -2.90 18.67 23.00
C VAL A 281 -3.45 19.70 22.01
N ARG A 282 -4.77 19.71 21.79
CA ARG A 282 -5.43 20.69 20.90
C ARG A 282 -5.27 22.12 21.41
N ALA A 283 -5.49 22.38 22.70
CA ALA A 283 -5.31 23.70 23.29
C ALA A 283 -3.84 24.18 23.19
N ALA A 284 -2.88 23.26 23.39
CA ALA A 284 -1.45 23.55 23.23
C ALA A 284 -1.12 23.88 21.76
N ALA A 285 -1.65 23.10 20.82
CA ALA A 285 -1.50 23.33 19.38
C ALA A 285 -2.02 24.72 18.97
N GLU A 286 -3.21 25.09 19.44
CA GLU A 286 -3.81 26.40 19.14
C GLU A 286 -2.93 27.56 19.63
N ARG A 287 -2.31 27.44 20.81
CA ARG A 287 -1.40 28.46 21.38
C ARG A 287 -0.14 28.69 20.56
N VAL A 288 0.40 27.65 19.92
CA VAL A 288 1.66 27.75 19.15
C VAL A 288 1.44 27.93 17.66
N GLY A 289 0.20 28.20 17.24
CA GLY A 289 -0.10 28.43 15.83
C GLY A 289 -0.21 27.15 15.00
N CYS A 290 -0.46 26.01 15.64
CA CYS A 290 -0.70 24.74 14.98
C CYS A 290 -2.20 24.47 14.74
N GLU A 291 -2.47 23.58 13.80
CA GLU A 291 -3.76 22.92 13.59
C GLU A 291 -3.71 21.51 14.18
N ALA A 292 -4.88 20.99 14.58
CA ALA A 292 -5.02 19.64 15.08
C ALA A 292 -6.26 18.97 14.46
N VAL A 293 -6.10 17.71 14.05
CA VAL A 293 -7.19 16.85 13.57
C VAL A 293 -7.19 15.52 14.31
N LEU A 294 -8.29 14.77 14.23
CA LEU A 294 -8.34 13.39 14.69
C LEU A 294 -8.12 12.44 13.52
N ALA A 295 -7.41 11.34 13.75
CA ALA A 295 -7.15 10.31 12.75
C ALA A 295 -7.33 8.91 13.30
N LEU A 296 -7.59 7.95 12.41
CA LEU A 296 -7.52 6.52 12.71
C LEU A 296 -6.17 5.98 12.25
N ALA A 297 -5.49 5.29 13.16
CA ALA A 297 -4.17 4.71 12.99
C ALA A 297 -4.24 3.18 13.07
N GLU A 298 -3.55 2.53 12.15
CA GLU A 298 -3.17 1.13 12.26
C GLU A 298 -1.69 1.08 12.65
N VAL A 299 -1.39 0.34 13.70
CA VAL A 299 -0.02 0.13 14.20
C VAL A 299 0.32 -1.35 14.01
N LYS A 300 1.39 -1.63 13.30
CA LYS A 300 1.97 -2.97 13.16
C LYS A 300 3.33 -2.97 13.84
N GLU A 301 3.48 -3.76 14.89
CA GLU A 301 4.77 -3.98 15.54
C GLU A 301 5.29 -5.38 15.21
N THR A 302 6.56 -5.46 14.83
CA THR A 302 7.26 -6.74 14.61
C THR A 302 8.28 -6.93 15.73
N TRP A 303 8.12 -8.01 16.48
CA TRP A 303 8.95 -8.33 17.65
C TRP A 303 9.81 -9.56 17.40
N ASP A 304 11.01 -9.55 17.96
CA ASP A 304 11.80 -10.76 18.15
C ASP A 304 11.20 -11.60 19.29
N VAL A 305 11.26 -12.92 19.12
CA VAL A 305 10.66 -13.88 20.03
C VAL A 305 11.68 -14.93 20.44
N GLN A 306 11.90 -15.09 21.74
CA GLN A 306 12.57 -16.28 22.26
C GLN A 306 11.53 -17.38 22.51
N PRO A 307 11.78 -18.62 22.03
CA PRO A 307 10.99 -19.76 22.44
C PRO A 307 11.01 -19.85 23.97
N SER A 308 9.83 -19.97 24.59
CA SER A 308 9.75 -20.27 26.02
C SER A 308 10.54 -21.56 26.32
N ASP A 309 11.53 -21.48 27.21
CA ASP A 309 12.42 -22.59 27.57
C ASP A 309 11.66 -23.72 28.31
N GLY A 310 10.98 -24.58 27.57
CA GLY A 310 10.28 -25.77 28.06
C GLY A 310 10.79 -27.06 27.39
N TYR A 311 12.01 -27.47 27.72
CA TYR A 311 12.73 -28.70 27.32
C TYR A 311 11.93 -29.86 26.66
N GLY A 312 12.42 -30.34 25.50
CA GLY A 312 12.36 -31.77 25.14
C GLY A 312 12.21 -32.05 23.66
N TRP A 313 13.29 -32.55 23.02
CA TRP A 313 13.15 -33.28 21.76
C TRP A 313 12.20 -34.47 21.97
N ASP A 314 11.22 -34.59 21.08
CA ASP A 314 10.21 -35.66 20.94
C ASP A 314 8.82 -35.33 21.50
N ASP A 315 7.93 -34.73 20.69
CA ASP A 315 6.70 -35.41 20.24
C ASP A 315 6.07 -34.72 19.02
N TYR A 316 5.71 -35.51 18.02
CA TYR A 316 4.89 -35.07 16.89
C TYR A 316 3.42 -35.15 17.32
N ASN A 317 2.87 -34.07 17.86
CA ASN A 317 1.43 -33.84 17.84
C ASN A 317 1.16 -32.34 17.72
N GLY A 318 0.68 -31.94 16.53
CA GLY A 318 0.18 -30.60 16.31
C GLY A 318 -1.13 -30.42 17.05
N GLU A 319 -1.07 -29.70 18.16
CA GLU A 319 -2.19 -28.97 18.73
C GLU A 319 -1.75 -27.50 18.81
N ASP A 320 -2.64 -26.61 18.37
CA ASP A 320 -2.43 -25.18 18.26
C ASP A 320 -1.97 -24.58 19.61
N GLU A 321 -0.65 -24.35 19.76
CA GLU A 321 -0.09 -23.58 20.87
C GLU A 321 -0.46 -22.10 20.69
N ASP A 322 -1.04 -21.51 21.75
CA ASP A 322 -1.49 -20.12 21.79
C ASP A 322 -0.26 -19.19 21.73
N PRO A 323 -0.07 -18.40 20.65
CA PRO A 323 1.14 -17.59 20.45
C PRO A 323 1.30 -16.42 21.45
N ASP A 324 0.39 -16.30 22.43
CA ASP A 324 0.42 -15.28 23.48
C ASP A 324 1.34 -15.64 24.68
N ASP A 325 1.90 -16.86 24.76
CA ASP A 325 2.81 -17.29 25.87
C ASP A 325 4.31 -17.12 25.56
N ASP A 326 4.63 -16.57 24.38
CA ASP A 326 6.01 -16.32 23.94
C ASP A 326 6.53 -14.95 24.44
N GLN A 327 7.72 -14.94 25.07
CA GLN A 327 8.31 -13.71 25.62
C GLN A 327 8.86 -12.82 24.50
N LEU A 328 8.19 -11.68 24.28
CA LEU A 328 8.70 -10.61 23.44
C LEU A 328 10.04 -10.08 23.97
N THR A 329 11.07 -10.06 23.14
CA THR A 329 12.38 -9.54 23.51
C THR A 329 12.59 -8.12 22.99
N ASP A 330 12.89 -7.98 21.70
CA ASP A 330 13.26 -6.70 21.09
C ASP A 330 12.26 -6.31 19.99
N LEU A 331 11.80 -5.05 20.01
CA LEU A 331 10.99 -4.47 18.94
C LEU A 331 11.88 -4.23 17.70
N ILE A 332 11.70 -5.06 16.67
CA ILE A 332 12.45 -5.01 15.42
C ILE A 332 11.98 -3.82 14.59
N ASP A 333 10.67 -3.74 14.36
CA ASP A 333 10.05 -2.73 13.49
C ASP A 333 8.70 -2.25 14.04
N ASN A 334 8.34 -1.01 13.71
CA ASN A 334 7.06 -0.40 14.08
C ASN A 334 6.55 0.47 12.92
N GLU A 335 5.57 -0.07 12.20
CA GLU A 335 4.92 0.58 11.08
C GLU A 335 3.60 1.21 11.52
N ILE A 336 3.45 2.52 11.30
CA ILE A 336 2.24 3.27 11.66
C ILE A 336 1.66 3.90 10.40
N THR A 337 0.39 3.59 10.12
CA THR A 337 -0.32 4.15 8.96
C THR A 337 -1.60 4.82 9.40
N LEU A 338 -1.84 6.06 8.96
CA LEU A 338 -3.12 6.74 9.09
C LEU A 338 -3.98 6.45 7.85
N GLY A 339 -5.17 5.89 8.09
CA GLY A 339 -6.10 5.49 7.03
C GLY A 339 -7.29 6.45 6.84
N TRP A 340 -7.54 7.33 7.80
CA TRP A 340 -8.65 8.28 7.78
C TRP A 340 -8.40 9.42 8.76
N TRP A 341 -8.86 10.64 8.46
CA TRP A 341 -8.84 11.76 9.40
C TRP A 341 -10.02 12.71 9.26
N THR A 342 -10.26 13.54 10.28
CA THR A 342 -11.28 14.59 10.28
C THR A 342 -10.84 15.83 9.51
N GLY A 343 -11.79 16.64 9.05
CA GLY A 343 -11.51 18.01 8.63
C GLY A 343 -10.95 18.87 9.79
N PRO A 344 -10.23 19.99 9.51
CA PRO A 344 -9.71 20.91 10.54
C PRO A 344 -10.78 21.55 11.42
N ASP A 345 -12.01 21.69 10.91
CA ASP A 345 -13.19 22.16 11.66
C ASP A 345 -13.82 21.05 12.54
N GLY A 346 -13.32 19.82 12.44
CA GLY A 346 -13.84 18.64 13.12
C GLY A 346 -15.14 18.10 12.49
N ALA A 347 -15.53 18.58 11.30
CA ALA A 347 -16.72 18.13 10.60
C ALA A 347 -16.36 17.16 9.46
N GLY A 348 -17.01 15.99 9.45
CA GLY A 348 -16.73 14.94 8.47
C GLY A 348 -15.29 14.42 8.54
N GLY A 349 -14.89 13.70 7.50
CA GLY A 349 -13.52 13.25 7.32
C GLY A 349 -13.32 12.57 5.98
N GLU A 350 -12.06 12.31 5.64
CA GLU A 350 -11.65 11.77 4.35
C GLU A 350 -10.72 10.56 4.55
N PRO A 351 -10.84 9.53 3.69
CA PRO A 351 -9.87 8.44 3.67
C PRO A 351 -8.52 8.96 3.17
N ILE A 352 -7.46 8.51 3.83
CA ILE A 352 -6.08 8.86 3.49
C ILE A 352 -5.19 7.63 3.50
N SER A 353 -3.96 7.77 3.02
CA SER A 353 -2.92 6.76 3.18
C SER A 353 -1.63 7.48 3.50
N LEU A 354 -1.27 7.49 4.78
CA LEU A 354 -0.10 8.19 5.27
C LEU A 354 0.70 7.29 6.20
N TYR A 355 1.92 6.94 5.76
CA TYR A 355 2.91 6.34 6.64
C TYR A 355 3.46 7.41 7.58
N VAL A 356 3.56 7.09 8.87
CA VAL A 356 4.07 7.99 9.88
C VAL A 356 5.40 7.47 10.38
N SER A 357 6.43 8.31 10.32
CA SER A 357 7.75 7.94 10.83
C SER A 357 7.76 7.92 12.37
N ASP A 358 8.60 7.07 12.95
CA ASP A 358 8.77 6.91 14.39
C ASP A 358 9.11 8.21 15.14
N TYR A 359 9.88 9.10 14.50
CA TYR A 359 10.24 10.42 15.04
C TYR A 359 9.08 11.42 15.02
N GLU A 360 7.95 11.11 14.37
CA GLU A 360 6.73 11.94 14.38
C GLU A 360 5.67 11.40 15.35
N VAL A 361 5.88 10.26 16.01
CA VAL A 361 4.86 9.60 16.85
C VAL A 361 5.21 9.66 18.33
N CYS A 362 4.20 9.87 19.17
CA CYS A 362 4.27 9.56 20.60
C CYS A 362 2.95 9.03 21.13
N ALA A 363 3.01 8.34 22.26
CA ALA A 363 1.85 7.81 22.97
C ALA A 363 2.17 7.83 24.47
N THR A 364 1.17 8.04 25.31
CA THR A 364 1.33 7.85 26.76
C THR A 364 1.42 6.36 27.08
N THR A 365 0.52 5.56 26.49
CA THR A 365 0.52 4.10 26.66
C THR A 365 1.20 3.42 25.45
N PRO A 366 2.29 2.65 25.66
CA PRO A 366 2.93 1.86 24.61
C PRO A 366 1.94 0.85 24.00
N SER A 367 1.99 0.62 22.70
CA SER A 367 1.08 -0.33 22.03
C SER A 367 1.23 -1.75 22.56
N ALA A 368 2.45 -2.16 22.93
CA ALA A 368 2.71 -3.45 23.57
C ALA A 368 1.97 -3.68 24.91
N ALA A 369 1.50 -2.61 25.57
CA ALA A 369 0.68 -2.71 26.79
C ALA A 369 -0.82 -2.82 26.48
N MET A 370 -1.20 -2.87 25.20
CA MET A 370 -2.58 -3.03 24.73
C MET A 370 -2.79 -4.44 24.17
N GLU A 371 -4.05 -4.86 24.11
CA GLU A 371 -4.42 -6.14 23.48
C GLU A 371 -4.41 -5.96 21.94
N PRO A 372 -3.61 -6.72 21.18
CA PRO A 372 -3.63 -6.67 19.72
C PRO A 372 -4.91 -7.31 19.18
N TYR A 373 -5.46 -6.77 18.08
CA TYR A 373 -6.63 -7.38 17.43
C TYR A 373 -6.26 -8.54 16.50
N ARG A 374 -4.98 -8.65 16.14
CA ARG A 374 -4.39 -9.71 15.34
C ARG A 374 -2.94 -9.90 15.77
N SER A 375 -2.52 -11.16 15.85
CA SER A 375 -1.13 -11.55 16.05
C SER A 375 -0.79 -12.64 15.04
N GLU A 376 0.42 -12.61 14.47
CA GLU A 376 0.90 -13.63 13.54
C GLU A 376 2.33 -14.01 13.89
N TYR A 377 2.51 -15.28 14.23
CA TYR A 377 3.82 -15.84 14.53
C TYR A 377 4.45 -16.40 13.25
N GLU A 378 5.69 -15.98 12.99
CA GLU A 378 6.51 -16.49 11.90
C GLU A 378 7.71 -17.25 12.48
N GLY A 379 7.68 -18.58 12.32
CA GLY A 379 8.68 -19.50 12.87
C GLY A 379 9.99 -19.56 12.07
N TYR A 380 10.74 -20.65 12.22
CA TYR A 380 12.13 -20.79 11.74
C TYR A 380 12.31 -20.58 10.22
N MET A 381 12.68 -19.36 9.80
CA MET A 381 12.97 -18.98 8.41
C MET A 381 14.47 -19.15 8.02
N GLY A 382 15.17 -20.11 8.64
CA GLY A 382 16.56 -20.42 8.34
C GLY A 382 17.57 -19.58 9.14
N ASN A 383 18.01 -18.42 8.61
CA ASN A 383 18.98 -17.54 9.28
C ASN A 383 18.34 -16.37 10.04
N TYR A 384 17.01 -16.24 10.00
CA TYR A 384 16.25 -15.23 10.73
C TYR A 384 15.70 -15.81 12.04
N GLY A 385 15.68 -15.01 13.11
CA GLY A 385 15.03 -15.36 14.38
C GLY A 385 13.51 -15.45 14.24
N ASN A 386 12.84 -16.01 15.25
CA ASN A 386 11.38 -16.09 15.27
C ASN A 386 10.80 -14.70 15.46
N THR A 387 9.76 -14.35 14.71
CA THR A 387 9.13 -13.04 14.83
C THR A 387 7.65 -13.15 15.15
N LEU A 388 7.14 -12.24 15.97
CA LEU A 388 5.72 -12.06 16.23
C LEU A 388 5.29 -10.69 15.74
N ASP A 389 4.44 -10.67 14.72
CA ASP A 389 3.76 -9.47 14.27
C ASP A 389 2.50 -9.26 15.12
N ARG A 390 2.31 -8.05 15.65
CA ARG A 390 1.11 -7.62 16.40
C ARG A 390 0.50 -6.40 15.75
N TRP A 391 -0.81 -6.43 15.54
CA TRP A 391 -1.56 -5.31 14.97
C TRP A 391 -2.52 -4.70 15.99
N TYR A 392 -2.53 -3.36 16.02
CA TYR A 392 -3.35 -2.56 16.91
C TYR A 392 -4.15 -1.52 16.13
N ARG A 393 -5.38 -1.27 16.56
CA ARG A 393 -6.18 -0.14 16.09
C ARG A 393 -6.13 0.95 17.14
N ARG A 394 -5.77 2.17 16.73
CA ARG A 394 -5.74 3.33 17.62
C ARG A 394 -6.35 4.53 16.92
N ALA A 395 -6.86 5.49 17.68
CA ALA A 395 -7.03 6.83 17.16
C ALA A 395 -5.79 7.68 17.46
N ALA A 396 -5.71 8.85 16.85
CA ALA A 396 -4.62 9.79 17.08
C ALA A 396 -5.11 11.23 17.00
N VAL A 397 -4.44 12.12 17.75
CA VAL A 397 -4.44 13.55 17.47
C VAL A 397 -3.24 13.85 16.59
N VAL A 398 -3.49 14.39 15.39
CA VAL A 398 -2.44 14.80 14.47
C VAL A 398 -2.30 16.32 14.53
N VAL A 399 -1.11 16.81 14.81
CA VAL A 399 -0.79 18.24 14.97
C VAL A 399 0.25 18.66 13.95
N TRP A 400 0.07 19.82 13.32
CA TRP A 400 1.07 20.44 12.45
C TRP A 400 1.02 21.97 12.53
N PRO A 401 2.15 22.67 12.30
CA PRO A 401 2.15 24.13 12.14
C PRO A 401 1.24 24.58 11.00
N ARG A 402 0.51 25.70 11.17
CA ARG A 402 -0.42 26.23 10.15
C ARG A 402 0.24 26.53 8.81
N ASP A 403 1.49 27.01 8.84
CA ASP A 403 2.29 27.26 7.66
C ASP A 403 2.72 25.98 6.92
N ARG A 404 2.67 24.81 7.59
CA ARG A 404 2.94 23.48 7.02
C ARG A 404 1.68 22.68 6.70
N ALA A 405 0.48 23.22 6.95
CA ALA A 405 -0.78 22.50 6.81
C ALA A 405 -0.98 21.89 5.42
N PHE A 406 -0.63 22.63 4.35
CA PHE A 406 -0.73 22.11 2.99
C PHE A 406 0.20 20.91 2.76
N ALA A 407 1.48 21.02 3.13
CA ALA A 407 2.45 19.93 3.00
C ALA A 407 2.06 18.69 3.80
N ALA A 408 1.65 18.89 5.07
CA ALA A 408 1.22 17.82 5.95
C ALA A 408 0.03 17.04 5.38
N ARG A 409 -0.93 17.74 4.77
CA ARG A 409 -2.10 17.13 4.10
C ARG A 409 -1.76 16.50 2.76
N ALA A 410 -0.90 17.13 1.98
CA ALA A 410 -0.53 16.67 0.65
C ALA A 410 0.24 15.34 0.66
N GLU A 411 1.01 15.07 1.70
CA GLU A 411 1.70 13.79 1.87
C GLU A 411 0.71 12.63 2.10
N ALA A 412 -0.42 12.89 2.74
CA ALA A 412 -1.50 11.92 2.96
C ALA A 412 -2.41 11.73 1.73
N GLY A 413 -2.41 12.70 0.80
CA GLY A 413 -3.27 12.72 -0.37
C GLY A 413 -2.74 13.59 -1.51
N SER A 414 -1.90 13.04 -2.38
CA SER A 414 -1.32 13.78 -3.50
C SER A 414 -2.35 14.26 -4.54
N GLN A 415 -3.48 13.55 -4.68
CA GLN A 415 -4.56 13.99 -5.57
C GLN A 415 -5.25 15.25 -5.03
N TRP A 416 -5.55 15.28 -3.72
CA TRP A 416 -6.08 16.45 -3.05
C TRP A 416 -5.14 17.66 -3.22
N ALA A 417 -3.83 17.43 -3.03
CA ALA A 417 -2.83 18.49 -3.17
C ALA A 417 -2.84 19.14 -4.56
N LEU A 418 -2.90 18.35 -5.62
CA LEU A 418 -2.93 18.87 -6.99
C LEU A 418 -4.26 19.57 -7.30
N HIS A 419 -5.39 19.08 -6.78
CA HIS A 419 -6.69 19.75 -6.93
C HIS A 419 -6.70 21.11 -6.23
N GLU A 420 -6.26 21.17 -4.97
CA GLU A 420 -6.15 22.41 -4.20
C GLU A 420 -5.22 23.42 -4.89
N LEU A 421 -4.09 22.98 -5.46
CA LEU A 421 -3.20 23.85 -6.23
C LEU A 421 -3.87 24.40 -7.49
N ARG A 422 -4.63 23.56 -8.21
CA ARG A 422 -5.39 23.99 -9.38
C ARG A 422 -6.45 25.02 -8.99
N ASP A 423 -7.22 24.75 -7.93
CA ASP A 423 -8.29 25.63 -7.46
C ASP A 423 -7.73 27.01 -7.05
N ARG A 424 -6.56 27.06 -6.40
CA ARG A 424 -5.86 28.32 -6.10
C ARG A 424 -5.41 29.06 -7.36
N ILE A 425 -4.90 28.34 -8.35
CA ILE A 425 -4.50 28.93 -9.64
C ILE A 425 -5.71 29.52 -10.36
N GLU A 426 -6.83 28.79 -10.40
CA GLU A 426 -8.09 29.24 -11.02
C GLU A 426 -8.71 30.44 -10.29
N ALA A 427 -8.59 30.48 -8.96
CA ALA A 427 -8.98 31.62 -8.13
C ALA A 427 -8.03 32.83 -8.26
N GLY A 428 -6.89 32.70 -8.94
CA GLY A 428 -5.89 33.75 -9.13
C GLY A 428 -4.89 33.91 -7.98
N ASP A 429 -4.91 33.05 -6.96
CA ASP A 429 -3.92 33.00 -5.87
C ASP A 429 -2.63 32.27 -6.30
N LEU A 430 -1.92 32.88 -7.26
CA LEU A 430 -0.66 32.32 -7.76
C LEU A 430 0.46 32.33 -6.71
N ALA A 431 0.45 33.30 -5.79
CA ALA A 431 1.46 33.38 -4.74
C ALA A 431 1.29 32.22 -3.75
N GLY A 432 0.07 31.98 -3.28
CA GLY A 432 -0.25 30.86 -2.40
C GLY A 432 -0.05 29.50 -3.09
N ALA A 433 -0.42 29.37 -4.37
CA ALA A 433 -0.18 28.14 -5.13
C ALA A 433 1.31 27.81 -5.26
N ARG A 434 2.18 28.81 -5.50
CA ARG A 434 3.64 28.61 -5.60
C ARG A 434 4.24 28.17 -4.27
N ALA A 435 3.92 28.86 -3.18
CA ALA A 435 4.41 28.51 -1.85
C ALA A 435 3.95 27.10 -1.44
N ALA A 436 2.68 26.77 -1.70
CA ALA A 436 2.14 25.44 -1.47
C ALA A 436 2.85 24.36 -2.31
N ALA A 437 3.05 24.59 -3.61
CA ALA A 437 3.74 23.63 -4.47
C ALA A 437 5.21 23.43 -4.06
N GLU A 438 5.92 24.50 -3.66
CA GLU A 438 7.30 24.40 -3.16
C GLU A 438 7.40 23.55 -1.90
N SER A 439 6.40 23.61 -1.01
CA SER A 439 6.37 22.83 0.22
C SER A 439 6.28 21.30 -0.01
N LEU A 440 5.95 20.84 -1.23
CA LEU A 440 5.90 19.43 -1.60
C LEU A 440 7.29 18.82 -1.82
N ALA A 441 8.30 19.64 -2.15
CA ALA A 441 9.62 19.16 -2.58
C ALA A 441 10.28 18.11 -1.66
N PRO A 442 10.17 18.15 -0.31
CA PRO A 442 10.81 17.17 0.57
C PRO A 442 10.27 15.73 0.46
N PHE A 443 9.07 15.53 -0.10
CA PHE A 443 8.44 14.21 -0.16
C PHE A 443 7.83 13.86 -1.51
N TRP A 444 7.61 14.81 -2.42
CA TRP A 444 6.90 14.60 -3.69
C TRP A 444 7.44 13.42 -4.52
N ASN A 445 8.77 13.27 -4.60
CA ASN A 445 9.43 12.17 -5.31
C ASN A 445 9.14 10.77 -4.72
N ARG A 446 8.74 10.67 -3.45
CA ARG A 446 8.36 9.41 -2.79
C ARG A 446 6.88 9.07 -2.99
N THR A 447 6.02 10.08 -3.06
CA THR A 447 4.55 9.90 -3.00
C THR A 447 3.87 9.85 -4.37
N ALA A 448 4.39 10.54 -5.39
CA ALA A 448 3.60 10.92 -6.57
C ALA A 448 3.71 9.98 -7.80
N SER A 449 4.26 8.76 -7.68
CA SER A 449 4.47 7.85 -8.82
C SER A 449 3.21 7.12 -9.32
N ARG A 450 2.01 7.72 -9.15
CA ARG A 450 0.74 7.16 -9.65
C ARG A 450 0.37 7.79 -10.99
N ALA A 451 0.24 6.97 -12.04
CA ALA A 451 -0.09 7.43 -13.39
C ALA A 451 -1.33 8.34 -13.46
N GLY A 452 -2.34 8.11 -12.61
CA GLY A 452 -3.56 8.92 -12.55
C GLY A 452 -3.39 10.36 -12.05
N LEU A 453 -2.20 10.76 -11.59
CA LEU A 453 -1.93 12.13 -11.13
C LEU A 453 -1.36 13.03 -12.23
N LEU A 454 -0.90 12.48 -13.35
CA LEU A 454 -0.11 13.23 -14.34
C LEU A 454 -0.91 14.35 -15.00
N CYS A 455 -2.18 14.14 -15.35
CA CYS A 455 -3.06 15.21 -15.90
C CYS A 455 -3.07 16.44 -14.99
N ASN A 456 -3.44 16.25 -13.72
CA ASN A 456 -3.51 17.33 -12.74
C ASN A 456 -2.13 17.96 -12.49
N ALA A 457 -1.06 17.16 -12.46
CA ALA A 457 0.30 17.68 -12.28
C ALA A 457 0.74 18.56 -13.45
N LEU A 458 0.41 18.20 -14.69
CA LEU A 458 0.69 19.00 -15.88
C LEU A 458 -0.11 20.31 -15.89
N ASP A 459 -1.38 20.26 -15.52
CA ASP A 459 -2.23 21.46 -15.43
C ASP A 459 -1.71 22.45 -14.38
N VAL A 460 -1.38 21.94 -13.19
CA VAL A 460 -0.77 22.75 -12.12
C VAL A 460 0.60 23.29 -12.56
N ALA A 461 1.45 22.45 -13.14
CA ALA A 461 2.75 22.88 -13.66
C ALA A 461 2.61 24.01 -14.69
N ALA A 462 1.66 23.91 -15.62
CA ALA A 462 1.36 24.96 -16.58
C ALA A 462 0.80 26.24 -15.93
N GLY A 463 0.03 26.13 -14.85
CA GLY A 463 -0.55 27.28 -14.16
C GLY A 463 0.42 28.07 -13.28
N LEU A 464 1.38 27.41 -12.61
CA LEU A 464 2.25 28.02 -11.59
C LEU A 464 3.08 29.23 -12.09
N GLY A 465 3.66 29.14 -13.28
CA GLY A 465 4.57 30.17 -13.81
C GLY A 465 5.93 30.25 -13.13
N VAL A 466 6.38 29.18 -12.47
CA VAL A 466 7.72 29.06 -11.90
C VAL A 466 8.35 27.76 -12.42
N ALA A 467 9.32 27.89 -13.33
CA ALA A 467 9.87 26.76 -14.08
C ALA A 467 10.45 25.65 -13.18
N ARG A 468 11.19 26.03 -12.13
CA ARG A 468 11.82 25.08 -11.20
C ARG A 468 10.77 24.26 -10.45
N THR A 469 9.75 24.90 -9.89
CA THR A 469 8.67 24.23 -9.13
C THR A 469 7.81 23.37 -10.05
N ALA A 470 7.54 23.84 -11.27
CA ALA A 470 6.84 23.05 -12.29
C ALA A 470 7.63 21.79 -12.69
N ALA A 471 8.96 21.88 -12.88
CA ALA A 471 9.79 20.71 -13.15
C ALA A 471 9.79 19.73 -11.96
N MET A 472 9.91 20.24 -10.73
CA MET A 472 9.85 19.43 -9.51
C MET A 472 8.55 18.62 -9.43
N LEU A 473 7.40 19.22 -9.77
CA LEU A 473 6.11 18.52 -9.78
C LEU A 473 6.05 17.39 -10.80
N LEU A 474 6.74 17.53 -11.94
CA LEU A 474 6.74 16.55 -13.02
C LEU A 474 7.86 15.51 -12.89
N GLU A 475 8.85 15.76 -12.04
CA GLU A 475 10.00 14.89 -11.82
C GLU A 475 9.63 13.43 -11.48
N PRO A 476 8.63 13.13 -10.63
CA PRO A 476 8.28 11.76 -10.22
C PRO A 476 7.78 10.86 -11.35
N PHE A 477 7.28 11.44 -12.43
CA PHE A 477 6.66 10.70 -13.53
C PHE A 477 7.72 10.10 -14.46
N ARG A 478 7.24 9.24 -15.37
CA ARG A 478 8.07 8.58 -16.38
C ARG A 478 7.44 8.72 -17.74
N VAL A 479 8.22 8.52 -18.80
CA VAL A 479 7.70 8.67 -20.16
C VAL A 479 6.55 7.67 -20.42
N GLU A 480 6.61 6.48 -19.82
CA GLU A 480 5.60 5.41 -19.97
C GLU A 480 4.22 5.80 -19.41
N THR A 481 4.18 6.79 -18.51
CA THR A 481 2.93 7.35 -17.96
C THR A 481 2.21 8.28 -18.94
N LEU A 482 2.92 8.84 -19.93
CA LEU A 482 2.31 9.68 -20.94
C LEU A 482 1.33 8.89 -21.82
N ALA A 483 0.25 9.57 -22.17
CA ALA A 483 -0.83 9.07 -22.99
C ALA A 483 -1.50 10.25 -23.70
N ARG A 484 -2.38 9.95 -24.67
CA ARG A 484 -3.04 10.96 -25.51
C ARG A 484 -3.71 12.09 -24.71
N GLU A 485 -4.35 11.78 -23.60
CA GLU A 485 -5.02 12.73 -22.70
C GLU A 485 -4.07 13.78 -22.08
N HIS A 486 -2.80 13.44 -21.89
CA HIS A 486 -1.80 14.32 -21.30
C HIS A 486 -1.24 15.37 -22.28
N ALA A 487 -1.53 15.24 -23.58
CA ALA A 487 -0.95 16.09 -24.61
C ALA A 487 -1.26 17.59 -24.39
N GLY A 488 -2.48 17.93 -23.96
CA GLY A 488 -2.90 19.30 -23.70
C GLY A 488 -2.10 19.96 -22.57
N GLY A 489 -2.03 19.30 -21.41
CA GLY A 489 -1.27 19.80 -20.26
C GLY A 489 0.23 19.90 -20.54
N LEU A 490 0.82 18.89 -21.20
CA LEU A 490 2.23 18.92 -21.61
C LEU A 490 2.51 20.05 -22.61
N ALA A 491 1.62 20.25 -23.59
CA ALA A 491 1.75 21.33 -24.56
C ALA A 491 1.65 22.72 -23.91
N ALA A 492 0.76 22.89 -22.92
CA ALA A 492 0.61 24.12 -22.17
C ALA A 492 1.87 24.42 -21.33
N ALA A 493 2.40 23.43 -20.61
CA ALA A 493 3.61 23.57 -19.81
C ALA A 493 4.84 23.87 -20.68
N ALA A 494 5.05 23.11 -21.75
CA ALA A 494 6.13 23.34 -22.72
C ALA A 494 6.05 24.75 -23.32
N GLY A 495 4.83 25.20 -23.63
CA GLY A 495 4.59 26.53 -24.16
C GLY A 495 4.91 27.67 -23.21
N ARG A 496 4.77 27.43 -21.92
CA ARG A 496 5.01 28.44 -20.89
C ARG A 496 6.49 28.56 -20.52
N TYR A 497 7.22 27.45 -20.47
CA TYR A 497 8.60 27.42 -19.97
C TYR A 497 9.66 27.28 -21.07
N GLY A 498 9.26 26.94 -22.30
CA GLY A 498 10.15 26.90 -23.45
C GLY A 498 10.96 25.62 -23.58
N GLN A 499 11.77 25.57 -24.64
CA GLN A 499 12.38 24.34 -25.15
C GLN A 499 13.40 23.70 -24.20
N GLU A 500 14.25 24.50 -23.54
CA GLU A 500 15.28 23.99 -22.62
C GLU A 500 14.64 23.28 -21.41
N TRP A 501 13.64 23.91 -20.80
CA TRP A 501 12.88 23.31 -19.71
C TRP A 501 12.18 22.01 -20.12
N THR A 502 11.54 22.00 -21.30
CA THR A 502 10.89 20.79 -21.82
C THR A 502 11.90 19.67 -22.07
N LEU A 503 13.08 20.02 -22.61
CA LEU A 503 14.18 19.08 -22.81
C LEU A 503 14.58 18.42 -21.48
N ASP A 504 14.78 19.20 -20.43
CA ASP A 504 15.20 18.67 -19.12
C ASP A 504 14.15 17.73 -18.49
N VAL A 505 12.87 18.12 -18.51
CA VAL A 505 11.78 17.29 -17.97
C VAL A 505 11.68 15.96 -18.73
N VAL A 506 11.68 16.01 -20.07
CA VAL A 506 11.61 14.79 -20.87
C VAL A 506 12.86 13.93 -20.68
N ASN A 507 14.06 14.52 -20.55
CA ASN A 507 15.27 13.74 -20.29
C ASN A 507 15.17 12.99 -18.96
N GLY A 508 14.73 13.66 -17.90
CA GLY A 508 14.51 13.05 -16.59
C GLY A 508 13.54 11.86 -16.65
N TRP A 509 12.50 11.96 -17.48
CA TRP A 509 11.54 10.87 -17.71
C TRP A 509 12.12 9.64 -18.42
N PHE A 510 13.16 9.81 -19.25
CA PHE A 510 13.84 8.69 -19.91
C PHE A 510 14.99 8.09 -19.08
N GLU A 511 15.67 8.90 -18.26
CA GLU A 511 16.88 8.54 -17.51
C GLU A 511 16.62 7.79 -16.19
N ARG A 512 15.44 7.94 -15.58
CA ARG A 512 15.06 7.18 -14.36
C ARG A 512 14.89 5.69 -14.70
N GLY A 513 15.96 4.92 -14.45
CA GLY A 513 16.22 3.58 -14.98
C GLY A 513 15.12 2.52 -14.86
N HIS A 514 15.31 1.42 -15.60
CA HIS A 514 14.42 0.25 -15.68
C HIS A 514 14.16 -0.35 -14.30
N HIS A 515 13.11 0.10 -13.61
CA HIS A 515 12.52 -0.68 -12.53
C HIS A 515 11.73 -1.81 -13.18
N ASN A 516 11.84 -3.02 -12.64
CA ASN A 516 11.02 -4.15 -13.05
C ASN A 516 9.54 -3.78 -12.87
N GLY A 517 8.84 -3.42 -13.96
CA GLY A 517 7.39 -3.15 -13.89
C GLY A 517 6.77 -2.31 -15.00
N THR A 518 7.50 -1.42 -15.70
CA THR A 518 6.90 -0.57 -16.76
C THR A 518 7.39 -0.97 -18.15
N ASP A 519 6.46 -1.42 -19.00
CA ASP A 519 6.74 -1.87 -20.36
C ASP A 519 6.87 -0.68 -21.34
N ARG A 520 8.13 -0.28 -21.60
CA ARG A 520 8.45 0.76 -22.60
C ARG A 520 8.07 0.33 -24.02
N HIS A 521 8.14 -0.97 -24.35
CA HIS A 521 7.73 -1.46 -25.67
C HIS A 521 6.24 -1.19 -25.88
N GLY A 522 5.39 -1.56 -24.92
CA GLY A 522 3.95 -1.27 -24.94
C GLY A 522 3.60 0.22 -24.89
N TRP A 523 4.44 1.09 -24.33
CA TRP A 523 4.24 2.55 -24.42
C TRP A 523 4.47 3.08 -25.84
N VAL A 524 5.50 2.61 -26.54
CA VAL A 524 5.82 3.07 -27.91
C VAL A 524 4.66 2.77 -28.88
N GLU A 525 3.88 1.71 -28.66
CA GLU A 525 2.65 1.44 -29.41
C GLU A 525 1.61 2.57 -29.36
N ARG A 526 1.62 3.36 -28.28
CA ARG A 526 0.71 4.50 -28.09
C ARG A 526 1.33 5.82 -28.55
N LEU A 527 2.60 5.83 -28.95
CA LEU A 527 3.36 7.02 -29.30
C LEU A 527 2.75 7.80 -30.46
N PRO A 528 2.32 7.20 -31.59
CA PRO A 528 1.75 7.97 -32.70
C PRO A 528 0.50 8.77 -32.30
N GLY A 529 -0.39 8.16 -31.51
CA GLY A 529 -1.60 8.84 -31.01
C GLY A 529 -1.28 10.00 -30.05
N LEU A 530 -0.24 9.88 -29.24
CA LEU A 530 0.28 10.96 -28.40
C LEU A 530 0.89 12.08 -29.25
N CYS A 531 1.75 11.72 -30.22
CA CYS A 531 2.40 12.66 -31.12
C CYS A 531 1.37 13.46 -31.91
N GLU A 532 0.31 12.81 -32.41
CA GLU A 532 -0.77 13.49 -33.11
C GLU A 532 -1.52 14.48 -32.21
N ALA A 533 -1.85 14.08 -30.99
CA ALA A 533 -2.49 14.99 -30.03
C ALA A 533 -1.59 16.21 -29.68
N LEU A 534 -0.27 16.03 -29.60
CA LEU A 534 0.68 17.11 -29.38
C LEU A 534 0.82 18.05 -30.60
N ARG A 535 0.73 17.52 -31.83
CA ARG A 535 0.68 18.34 -33.06
C ARG A 535 -0.59 19.19 -33.08
N VAL A 536 -1.75 18.58 -32.77
CA VAL A 536 -3.04 19.29 -32.65
C VAL A 536 -2.98 20.38 -31.56
N ALA A 537 -2.29 20.11 -30.45
CA ALA A 537 -2.05 21.09 -29.40
C ALA A 537 -1.01 22.18 -29.77
N GLY A 538 -0.48 22.17 -31.01
CA GLY A 538 0.41 23.20 -31.53
C GLY A 538 1.86 23.11 -31.05
N ARG A 539 2.32 21.90 -30.66
CA ARG A 539 3.65 21.67 -30.07
C ARG A 539 4.47 20.60 -30.80
N PRO A 540 4.77 20.76 -32.11
CA PRO A 540 5.56 19.80 -32.87
C PRO A 540 7.01 19.64 -32.36
N GLU A 541 7.56 20.63 -31.65
CA GLU A 541 8.88 20.55 -31.02
C GLU A 541 8.94 19.49 -29.91
N VAL A 542 7.85 19.29 -29.16
CA VAL A 542 7.75 18.25 -28.12
C VAL A 542 7.69 16.87 -28.76
N VAL A 543 6.99 16.75 -29.90
CA VAL A 543 6.94 15.52 -30.70
C VAL A 543 8.33 15.10 -31.16
N ARG A 544 9.10 16.02 -31.74
CA ARG A 544 10.49 15.77 -32.15
C ARG A 544 11.35 15.28 -31.00
N LEU A 545 11.21 15.92 -29.83
CA LEU A 545 11.98 15.56 -28.65
C LEU A 545 11.64 14.15 -28.15
N LEU A 546 10.36 13.83 -28.01
CA LEU A 546 9.91 12.49 -27.60
C LEU A 546 10.38 11.43 -28.60
N ALA A 547 10.16 11.65 -29.89
CA ALA A 547 10.58 10.71 -30.93
C ALA A 547 12.11 10.51 -30.96
N ALA A 548 12.90 11.58 -30.85
CA ALA A 548 14.36 11.49 -30.81
C ALA A 548 14.88 10.74 -29.57
N ARG A 549 14.24 10.92 -28.40
CA ARG A 549 14.60 10.18 -27.18
C ARG A 549 14.20 8.72 -27.25
N THR A 550 13.03 8.41 -27.82
CA THR A 550 12.62 7.03 -28.13
C THR A 550 13.60 6.37 -29.10
N TRP A 551 14.06 7.10 -30.13
CA TRP A 551 15.07 6.60 -31.06
C TRP A 551 16.38 6.25 -30.35
N ARG A 552 16.90 7.12 -29.46
CA ARG A 552 18.14 6.81 -28.73
C ARG A 552 18.05 5.53 -27.91
N TRP A 553 16.92 5.31 -27.24
CA TRP A 553 16.69 4.06 -26.51
C TRP A 553 16.63 2.85 -27.46
N LEU A 554 15.90 2.98 -28.56
CA LEU A 554 15.76 1.90 -29.54
C LEU A 554 17.08 1.59 -30.25
N ASP A 555 17.88 2.60 -30.58
CA ASP A 555 19.21 2.45 -31.18
C ASP A 555 20.18 1.72 -30.22
N ASP A 556 20.13 2.02 -28.92
CA ASP A 556 20.94 1.32 -27.91
C ASP A 556 20.56 -0.16 -27.78
N GLU A 557 19.26 -0.45 -27.76
CA GLU A 557 18.75 -1.83 -27.79
C GLU A 557 19.16 -2.55 -29.09
N LEU A 558 18.98 -1.92 -30.25
CA LEU A 558 19.40 -2.48 -31.54
C LEU A 558 20.91 -2.77 -31.55
N ARG A 559 21.75 -1.85 -31.07
CA ARG A 559 23.21 -2.03 -30.96
C ARG A 559 23.60 -3.18 -30.05
N THR A 560 22.94 -3.30 -28.91
CA THR A 560 23.16 -4.39 -27.96
C THR A 560 22.81 -5.74 -28.58
N TRP A 561 21.63 -5.87 -29.20
CA TRP A 561 21.17 -7.16 -29.70
C TRP A 561 21.79 -7.54 -31.05
N THR A 562 22.02 -6.59 -31.96
CA THR A 562 22.64 -6.90 -33.27
C THR A 562 24.06 -7.44 -33.14
N THR A 563 24.79 -7.04 -32.11
CA THR A 563 26.15 -7.53 -31.81
C THR A 563 26.16 -8.81 -30.96
N THR A 564 25.01 -9.27 -30.46
CA THR A 564 24.89 -10.49 -29.68
C THR A 564 25.06 -11.73 -30.58
N ALA A 565 26.07 -12.55 -30.29
CA ALA A 565 26.39 -13.75 -31.09
C ALA A 565 25.33 -14.86 -30.96
N ARG A 566 24.73 -15.01 -29.78
CA ARG A 566 23.73 -16.05 -29.47
C ARG A 566 22.40 -15.80 -30.19
N ILE A 567 22.14 -16.59 -31.24
CA ILE A 567 20.94 -16.47 -32.08
C ILE A 567 19.65 -16.71 -31.28
N ASP A 568 19.66 -17.66 -30.35
CA ASP A 568 18.52 -18.03 -29.49
C ASP A 568 18.09 -16.90 -28.55
N ALA A 569 19.05 -16.07 -28.12
CA ALA A 569 18.78 -14.88 -27.32
C ALA A 569 18.49 -13.64 -28.18
N ARG A 570 19.27 -13.44 -29.24
CA ARG A 570 19.19 -12.26 -30.12
C ARG A 570 17.88 -12.17 -30.87
N ARG A 571 17.49 -13.24 -31.58
CA ARG A 571 16.39 -13.17 -32.55
C ARG A 571 15.05 -12.78 -31.92
N PRO A 572 14.60 -13.40 -30.82
CA PRO A 572 13.35 -13.00 -30.17
C PRO A 572 13.38 -11.55 -29.70
N ARG A 573 14.55 -11.05 -29.25
CA ARG A 573 14.71 -9.66 -28.80
C ARG A 573 14.63 -8.68 -29.96
N LEU A 574 15.34 -8.93 -31.06
CA LEU A 574 15.27 -8.09 -32.27
C LEU A 574 13.87 -8.10 -32.89
N GLU A 575 13.20 -9.25 -32.93
CA GLU A 575 11.83 -9.35 -33.42
C GLU A 575 10.86 -8.51 -32.57
N MET A 576 11.03 -8.50 -31.24
CA MET A 576 10.24 -7.67 -30.32
C MET A 576 10.44 -6.16 -30.54
N LEU A 577 11.59 -5.73 -31.07
CA LEU A 577 11.87 -4.33 -31.39
C LEU A 577 11.21 -3.86 -32.70
N SER A 578 10.72 -4.78 -33.52
CA SER A 578 10.12 -4.45 -34.83
C SER A 578 8.89 -3.54 -34.73
N SER A 579 8.02 -3.80 -33.75
CA SER A 579 6.81 -3.02 -33.54
C SER A 579 7.14 -1.62 -33.00
N PRO A 580 7.95 -1.44 -31.94
CA PRO A 580 8.42 -0.12 -31.51
C PRO A 580 9.10 0.70 -32.62
N LEU A 581 9.96 0.08 -33.44
CA LEU A 581 10.58 0.75 -34.59
C LEU A 581 9.52 1.25 -35.57
N THR A 582 8.50 0.43 -35.80
CA THR A 582 7.44 0.73 -36.75
C THR A 582 6.64 1.96 -36.33
N GLN A 583 6.23 2.00 -35.06
CA GLN A 583 5.47 3.09 -34.46
C GLN A 583 6.30 4.38 -34.36
N LEU A 584 7.61 4.25 -34.07
CA LEU A 584 8.52 5.40 -34.05
C LEU A 584 8.67 6.04 -35.42
N ILE A 585 8.80 5.24 -36.48
CA ILE A 585 8.90 5.76 -37.86
C ILE A 585 7.64 6.53 -38.26
N GLU A 586 6.46 6.06 -37.86
CA GLU A 586 5.18 6.75 -38.08
C GLU A 586 5.06 8.06 -37.29
N ALA A 587 5.66 8.11 -36.09
CA ALA A 587 5.67 9.31 -35.25
C ALA A 587 6.76 10.34 -35.66
N ALA A 588 7.82 9.90 -36.33
CA ALA A 588 8.98 10.71 -36.69
C ALA A 588 8.65 11.79 -37.73
N ASP A 589 9.40 12.89 -37.71
CA ASP A 589 9.43 13.83 -38.82
C ASP A 589 10.48 13.42 -39.86
N ASP A 590 10.51 14.10 -41.02
CA ASP A 590 11.43 13.79 -42.12
C ASP A 590 12.91 13.79 -41.69
N THR A 591 13.27 14.65 -40.72
CA THR A 591 14.65 14.77 -40.25
C THR A 591 15.05 13.56 -39.41
N LEU A 592 14.24 13.19 -38.42
CA LEU A 592 14.48 12.01 -37.61
C LEU A 592 14.35 10.73 -38.44
N HIS A 593 13.42 10.68 -39.39
CA HIS A 593 13.29 9.56 -40.32
C HIS A 593 14.58 9.32 -41.13
N ALA A 594 15.21 10.40 -41.63
CA ALA A 594 16.49 10.32 -42.32
C ALA A 594 17.64 9.88 -41.40
N GLU A 595 17.66 10.33 -40.14
CA GLU A 595 18.62 9.92 -39.12
C GLU A 595 18.50 8.41 -38.83
N ILE A 596 17.28 7.93 -38.53
CA ILE A 596 16.96 6.52 -38.30
C ILE A 596 17.42 5.68 -39.49
N THR A 597 17.02 6.06 -40.70
CA THR A 597 17.39 5.34 -41.93
C THR A 597 18.91 5.27 -42.12
N THR A 598 19.63 6.36 -41.83
CA THR A 598 21.08 6.41 -41.95
C THR A 598 21.77 5.52 -40.92
N ALA A 599 21.28 5.53 -39.68
CA ALA A 599 21.80 4.69 -38.61
C ALA A 599 21.54 3.19 -38.90
N LEU A 600 20.33 2.83 -39.33
CA LEU A 600 19.97 1.46 -39.73
C LEU A 600 20.90 0.91 -40.83
N ARG A 601 21.34 1.76 -41.77
CA ARG A 601 22.34 1.37 -42.78
C ARG A 601 23.72 1.04 -42.22
N GLY A 602 24.07 1.58 -41.05
CA GLY A 602 25.34 1.33 -40.39
C GLY A 602 25.42 -0.03 -39.67
N TYR A 603 24.28 -0.70 -39.45
CA TYR A 603 24.25 -1.98 -38.75
C TYR A 603 24.70 -3.16 -39.62
N GLU A 604 25.15 -4.23 -38.97
CA GLU A 604 25.39 -5.52 -39.61
C GLU A 604 24.07 -6.18 -40.08
N ASP A 605 24.19 -7.19 -40.93
CA ASP A 605 23.05 -7.93 -41.51
C ASP A 605 22.10 -8.53 -40.45
N THR A 606 22.54 -8.68 -39.19
CA THR A 606 21.70 -9.16 -38.08
C THR A 606 20.50 -8.25 -37.80
N VAL A 607 20.57 -6.96 -38.15
CA VAL A 607 19.45 -6.01 -38.00
C VAL A 607 18.22 -6.43 -38.82
N LEU A 608 18.39 -7.25 -39.87
CA LEU A 608 17.29 -7.79 -40.67
C LEU A 608 16.29 -8.60 -39.83
N GLU A 609 16.73 -9.19 -38.71
CA GLU A 609 15.84 -9.91 -37.77
C GLU A 609 14.81 -8.98 -37.09
N CYS A 610 15.06 -7.67 -37.04
CA CYS A 610 14.11 -6.63 -36.62
C CYS A 610 13.38 -5.99 -37.82
N LEU A 611 14.14 -5.65 -38.88
CA LEU A 611 13.61 -4.90 -40.02
C LEU A 611 12.60 -5.71 -40.85
N MET A 612 12.80 -7.01 -41.05
CA MET A 612 11.89 -7.81 -41.87
C MET A 612 10.49 -7.92 -41.25
N PRO A 613 10.33 -8.25 -39.95
CA PRO A 613 9.03 -8.16 -39.29
C PRO A 613 8.41 -6.75 -39.33
N ALA A 614 9.21 -5.69 -39.12
CA ALA A 614 8.73 -4.31 -39.19
C ALA A 614 8.18 -3.96 -40.58
N LEU A 615 8.92 -4.31 -41.63
CA LEU A 615 8.51 -4.11 -43.03
C LEU A 615 7.24 -4.88 -43.37
N ARG A 616 7.09 -6.12 -42.90
CA ARG A 616 5.87 -6.91 -43.10
C ARG A 616 4.66 -6.26 -42.42
N SER A 617 4.85 -5.71 -41.22
CA SER A 617 3.82 -4.96 -40.50
C SER A 617 3.47 -3.62 -41.18
N ALA A 618 4.46 -2.92 -41.73
CA ALA A 618 4.25 -1.67 -42.47
C ALA A 618 3.58 -1.89 -43.84
N ALA A 619 3.95 -2.94 -44.56
CA ALA A 619 3.39 -3.27 -45.87
C ALA A 619 1.89 -3.58 -45.83
N SER A 620 1.40 -4.21 -44.75
CA SER A 620 -0.04 -4.43 -44.56
C SER A 620 -0.83 -3.13 -44.41
N ARG A 621 -0.16 -2.03 -44.03
CA ARG A 621 -0.72 -0.69 -43.82
C ARG A 621 -0.40 0.30 -44.94
N GLN A 622 0.36 -0.11 -45.96
CA GLN A 622 0.76 0.71 -47.12
C GLN A 622 1.54 1.99 -46.75
N ALA A 623 2.44 1.90 -45.77
CA ALA A 623 3.25 3.03 -45.29
C ALA A 623 4.46 3.32 -46.21
N ALA A 624 4.44 4.45 -46.92
CA ALA A 624 5.48 4.87 -47.88
C ALA A 624 6.82 5.24 -47.21
N GLU A 625 6.79 5.58 -45.93
CA GLU A 625 7.95 5.93 -45.11
C GLU A 625 8.97 4.79 -45.07
N PHE A 626 8.56 3.54 -45.29
CA PHE A 626 9.45 2.39 -45.24
C PHE A 626 10.18 2.09 -46.55
N ASP A 627 9.88 2.77 -47.66
CA ASP A 627 10.41 2.44 -48.99
C ASP A 627 11.94 2.48 -49.04
N THR A 628 12.55 3.43 -48.34
CA THR A 628 14.01 3.56 -48.30
C THR A 628 14.65 2.43 -47.48
N ILE A 629 14.02 2.02 -46.39
CA ILE A 629 14.46 0.89 -45.56
C ILE A 629 14.27 -0.42 -46.33
N ALA A 630 13.14 -0.59 -47.01
CA ALA A 630 12.84 -1.77 -47.84
C ALA A 630 13.88 -1.97 -48.95
N ARG A 631 14.28 -0.89 -49.64
CA ARG A 631 15.34 -0.93 -50.67
C ARG A 631 16.69 -1.32 -50.09
N ASP A 632 17.06 -0.80 -48.93
CA ASP A 632 18.32 -1.19 -48.24
C ASP A 632 18.30 -2.67 -47.85
N CYS A 633 17.20 -3.15 -47.27
CA CYS A 633 17.02 -4.56 -46.93
C CYS A 633 17.11 -5.46 -48.16
N ALA A 634 16.47 -5.08 -49.28
CA ALA A 634 16.56 -5.83 -50.53
C ALA A 634 18.00 -5.90 -51.07
N GLN A 635 18.76 -4.81 -50.97
CA GLN A 635 20.17 -4.80 -51.36
C GLN A 635 21.03 -5.73 -50.47
N ARG A 636 20.84 -5.69 -49.16
CA ARG A 636 21.53 -6.59 -48.20
C ARG A 636 21.21 -8.05 -48.46
N LEU A 637 19.93 -8.38 -48.59
CA LEU A 637 19.47 -9.73 -48.87
C LEU A 637 19.99 -10.22 -50.23
N GLY A 638 19.98 -9.37 -51.25
CA GLY A 638 20.59 -9.66 -52.54
C GLY A 638 22.08 -9.97 -52.42
N ALA A 639 22.83 -9.20 -51.63
CA ALA A 639 24.23 -9.47 -51.35
C ALA A 639 24.45 -10.78 -50.60
N ILE A 640 23.60 -11.12 -49.61
CA ILE A 640 23.64 -12.39 -48.87
C ILE A 640 23.38 -13.57 -49.81
N VAL A 641 22.37 -13.48 -50.67
CA VAL A 641 22.01 -14.52 -51.65
C VAL A 641 23.11 -14.66 -52.72
N ALA A 642 23.78 -13.58 -53.10
CA ALA A 642 24.89 -13.63 -54.06
C ALA A 642 26.16 -14.31 -53.51
N ARG A 643 26.31 -14.43 -52.17
CA ARG A 643 27.46 -15.14 -51.57
C ARG A 643 27.47 -16.62 -52.03
N PRO A 644 28.64 -17.22 -52.30
CA PRO A 644 28.76 -18.64 -52.64
C PRO A 644 28.10 -19.53 -51.57
N ARG A 645 27.48 -20.63 -52.01
CA ARG A 645 26.94 -21.63 -51.09
C ARG A 645 28.09 -22.26 -50.31
N ARG A 646 27.86 -22.50 -49.01
CA ARG A 646 28.80 -23.26 -48.19
C ARG A 646 28.82 -24.71 -48.68
N GLU A 647 30.01 -25.20 -49.02
CA GLU A 647 30.24 -26.60 -49.38
C GLU A 647 29.93 -27.53 -48.20
N ASP A 648 29.43 -28.75 -48.47
CA ASP A 648 29.01 -29.69 -47.42
C ASP A 648 30.21 -30.20 -46.57
N ASP A 649 31.45 -30.02 -47.02
CA ASP A 649 32.68 -30.35 -46.31
C ASP A 649 33.35 -29.16 -45.60
N ASP A 650 32.74 -27.97 -45.65
CA ASP A 650 33.27 -26.75 -45.03
C ASP A 650 32.78 -26.58 -43.58
N TRP A 651 33.57 -27.12 -42.65
CA TRP A 651 33.35 -26.99 -41.21
C TRP A 651 33.97 -25.73 -40.61
N SER A 652 34.41 -24.76 -41.40
CA SER A 652 35.00 -23.53 -40.84
C SER A 652 33.95 -22.68 -40.11
N ILE A 653 34.28 -22.19 -38.92
CA ILE A 653 33.47 -21.28 -38.12
C ILE A 653 34.29 -20.03 -37.90
N ALA A 654 33.81 -18.89 -38.39
CA ALA A 654 34.40 -17.59 -38.10
C ALA A 654 34.07 -17.22 -36.65
N TRP A 655 35.11 -16.99 -35.85
CA TRP A 655 34.98 -16.59 -34.46
C TRP A 655 36.25 -15.87 -34.01
N THR A 656 36.08 -14.87 -33.16
CA THR A 656 37.17 -14.13 -32.54
C THR A 656 37.00 -14.24 -31.03
N GLY A 657 38.05 -14.68 -30.35
CA GLY A 657 38.02 -14.84 -28.89
C GLY A 657 38.62 -13.65 -28.15
N CYS A 658 38.84 -13.82 -26.84
CA CYS A 658 39.40 -12.78 -25.98
C CYS A 658 40.91 -12.51 -26.15
N GLY A 659 41.54 -13.08 -27.19
CA GLY A 659 42.96 -12.87 -27.52
C GLY A 659 43.96 -13.60 -26.62
N CYS A 660 43.51 -14.57 -25.82
CA CYS A 660 44.43 -15.45 -25.08
C CYS A 660 44.82 -16.70 -25.88
N ASP A 661 45.93 -17.34 -25.53
CA ASP A 661 46.43 -18.56 -26.20
C ASP A 661 45.37 -19.67 -26.34
N LEU A 662 44.46 -19.79 -25.37
CA LEU A 662 43.37 -20.76 -25.42
C LEU A 662 42.36 -20.41 -26.51
N CYS A 663 42.01 -19.12 -26.62
CA CYS A 663 41.13 -18.63 -27.66
C CYS A 663 41.80 -18.72 -29.03
N ASP A 664 43.10 -18.48 -29.16
CA ASP A 664 43.81 -18.62 -30.44
C ASP A 664 43.84 -20.08 -30.90
N THR A 665 44.05 -21.02 -29.97
CA THR A 665 44.00 -22.45 -30.25
C THR A 665 42.59 -22.89 -30.66
N LEU A 666 41.56 -22.40 -29.96
CA LEU A 666 40.16 -22.64 -30.30
C LEU A 666 39.83 -22.05 -31.68
N GLY A 667 40.24 -20.82 -31.96
CA GLY A 667 40.04 -20.14 -33.24
C GLY A 667 40.70 -20.90 -34.40
N THR A 668 41.90 -21.43 -34.19
CA THR A 668 42.58 -22.29 -35.18
C THR A 668 41.77 -23.56 -35.47
N PHE A 669 41.22 -24.21 -34.44
CA PHE A 669 40.32 -25.36 -34.63
C PHE A 669 39.03 -24.97 -35.37
N LEU A 670 38.40 -23.87 -34.95
CA LEU A 670 37.17 -23.38 -35.56
C LEU A 670 37.37 -23.00 -37.03
N GLY A 671 38.46 -22.36 -37.39
CA GLY A 671 38.77 -21.96 -38.78
C GLY A 671 39.12 -23.12 -39.72
N ALA A 672 39.52 -24.29 -39.21
CA ALA A 672 39.90 -25.43 -40.05
C ALA A 672 38.68 -26.04 -40.79
N ARG A 673 38.72 -26.04 -42.13
CA ARG A 673 37.64 -26.55 -43.00
C ARG A 673 37.35 -28.05 -42.79
N SER A 674 38.38 -28.89 -42.73
CA SER A 674 38.22 -30.36 -42.69
C SER A 674 38.26 -30.95 -41.27
N ARG A 675 38.67 -30.17 -40.27
CA ARG A 675 38.83 -30.67 -38.90
C ARG A 675 37.52 -30.54 -38.12
N ARG A 676 36.83 -31.67 -37.93
CA ARG A 676 35.56 -31.75 -37.19
C ARG A 676 35.71 -31.99 -35.69
N ILE A 677 36.74 -32.74 -35.29
CA ILE A 677 36.98 -33.13 -33.88
C ILE A 677 38.33 -32.59 -33.41
N PHE A 678 38.36 -32.09 -32.17
CA PHE A 678 39.58 -31.69 -31.48
C PHE A 678 39.57 -32.20 -30.04
N GLU A 679 40.56 -33.02 -29.71
CA GLU A 679 40.80 -33.52 -28.36
C GLU A 679 41.93 -32.71 -27.72
N TRP A 680 41.63 -32.04 -26.61
CA TRP A 680 42.51 -31.05 -26.01
C TRP A 680 42.69 -31.27 -24.49
N PRO A 681 43.79 -31.91 -24.05
CA PRO A 681 44.10 -32.10 -22.63
C PRO A 681 44.33 -30.77 -21.92
N LEU A 682 43.49 -30.43 -20.94
CA LEU A 682 43.51 -29.13 -20.28
C LEU A 682 43.17 -29.25 -18.79
N ALA A 683 43.74 -28.39 -17.95
CA ALA A 683 43.36 -28.29 -16.54
C ALA A 683 41.93 -27.72 -16.36
N LYS A 684 41.31 -27.94 -15.19
CA LYS A 684 39.89 -27.61 -14.92
C LYS A 684 39.53 -26.17 -15.29
N ASN A 685 40.28 -25.17 -14.82
CA ASN A 685 39.98 -23.75 -15.05
C ASN A 685 40.13 -23.36 -16.53
N ARG A 686 41.11 -23.97 -17.24
CA ARG A 686 41.31 -23.75 -18.68
C ARG A 686 40.16 -24.34 -19.49
N ARG A 687 39.65 -25.52 -19.12
CA ARG A 687 38.44 -26.10 -19.75
C ARG A 687 37.20 -25.25 -19.50
N LEU A 688 37.01 -24.77 -18.27
CA LEU A 688 35.87 -23.91 -17.93
C LEU A 688 35.85 -22.64 -18.80
N HIS A 689 37.00 -21.98 -18.97
CA HIS A 689 37.11 -20.83 -19.86
C HIS A 689 36.65 -21.15 -21.31
N VAL A 690 37.12 -22.27 -21.88
CA VAL A 690 36.75 -22.69 -23.24
C VAL A 690 35.25 -23.01 -23.34
N HIS A 691 34.66 -23.68 -22.34
CA HIS A 691 33.22 -23.91 -22.26
C HIS A 691 32.46 -22.58 -22.29
N THR A 692 32.82 -21.64 -21.42
CA THR A 692 32.18 -20.32 -21.35
C THR A 692 32.29 -19.55 -22.68
N GLN A 693 33.43 -19.60 -23.36
CA GLN A 693 33.60 -18.94 -24.67
C GLN A 693 32.71 -19.55 -25.75
N ILE A 694 32.58 -20.89 -25.78
CA ILE A 694 31.70 -21.58 -26.73
C ILE A 694 30.24 -21.25 -26.46
N ASP A 695 29.82 -21.30 -25.20
CA ASP A 695 28.43 -21.04 -24.79
C ASP A 695 28.04 -19.57 -25.00
N SER A 696 28.91 -18.64 -24.61
CA SER A 696 28.66 -17.18 -24.79
C SER A 696 28.61 -16.76 -26.25
N ALA A 697 29.38 -17.41 -27.13
CA ALA A 697 29.35 -17.16 -28.57
C ALA A 697 28.31 -17.99 -29.33
N GLY A 698 27.57 -18.90 -28.67
CA GLY A 698 26.54 -19.73 -29.29
C GLY A 698 27.04 -20.61 -30.43
N LEU A 699 28.30 -21.07 -30.34
CA LEU A 699 28.96 -21.80 -31.43
C LEU A 699 28.34 -23.19 -31.62
N PRO A 700 28.17 -23.67 -32.87
CA PRO A 700 27.66 -25.02 -33.17
C PRO A 700 28.75 -26.08 -32.94
N VAL A 701 29.22 -26.19 -31.70
CA VAL A 701 30.26 -27.11 -31.26
C VAL A 701 29.79 -27.82 -30.01
N ARG A 702 29.67 -29.14 -30.09
CA ARG A 702 29.47 -29.98 -28.91
C ARG A 702 30.78 -30.03 -28.13
N HIS A 703 30.73 -29.69 -26.84
CA HIS A 703 31.89 -29.63 -25.97
C HIS A 703 31.69 -30.54 -24.75
N GLN A 704 32.59 -31.51 -24.55
CA GLN A 704 32.45 -32.49 -23.47
C GLN A 704 33.81 -32.79 -22.83
N THR A 705 33.85 -32.84 -21.49
CA THR A 705 35.06 -33.27 -20.77
C THR A 705 35.06 -34.81 -20.65
N ARG A 706 36.01 -35.48 -21.32
CA ARG A 706 36.28 -36.91 -21.15
C ARG A 706 37.17 -37.10 -19.92
N ARG A 707 36.62 -37.74 -18.87
CA ARG A 707 37.28 -37.93 -17.57
C ARG A 707 38.18 -39.17 -17.53
N GLN A 708 39.10 -39.28 -18.49
CA GLN A 708 40.09 -40.38 -18.57
C GLN A 708 41.50 -39.79 -18.71
N GLY A 709 42.43 -40.17 -17.84
CA GLY A 709 43.79 -39.59 -17.74
C GLY A 709 43.87 -38.29 -16.92
N ARG A 710 45.07 -37.75 -16.68
CA ARG A 710 45.28 -36.42 -16.09
C ARG A 710 46.34 -35.64 -16.89
N PRO A 711 46.07 -34.40 -17.34
CA PRO A 711 44.81 -33.66 -17.22
C PRO A 711 43.66 -34.28 -18.05
N TYR A 712 42.40 -34.06 -17.65
CA TYR A 712 41.23 -34.50 -18.45
C TYR A 712 41.17 -33.78 -19.80
N THR A 713 40.68 -34.50 -20.80
CA THR A 713 40.60 -34.03 -22.20
C THR A 713 39.25 -33.36 -22.47
N LEU A 714 39.29 -32.13 -22.99
CA LEU A 714 38.13 -31.47 -23.59
C LEU A 714 37.98 -31.96 -25.04
N VAL A 715 36.86 -32.59 -25.35
CA VAL A 715 36.52 -33.06 -26.70
C VAL A 715 35.56 -32.05 -27.32
N LEU A 716 35.98 -31.40 -28.39
CA LEU A 716 35.19 -30.47 -29.17
C LEU A 716 34.81 -31.12 -30.50
N THR A 717 33.53 -31.09 -30.84
CA THR A 717 33.01 -31.65 -32.09
C THR A 717 32.10 -30.63 -32.78
N LYS A 718 32.48 -30.19 -33.98
CA LYS A 718 31.61 -29.34 -34.82
C LYS A 718 30.38 -30.13 -35.25
N THR A 719 29.19 -29.55 -35.04
CA THR A 719 27.91 -30.21 -35.25
C THR A 719 27.32 -29.86 -36.61
N ASP A 720 26.50 -30.75 -37.17
CA ASP A 720 25.77 -30.52 -38.44
C ASP A 720 24.87 -29.29 -38.38
N GLU A 721 24.56 -28.80 -37.17
CA GLU A 721 23.87 -27.54 -36.92
C GLU A 721 24.51 -26.36 -37.67
N LEU A 722 25.83 -26.35 -37.85
CA LEU A 722 26.53 -25.33 -38.65
C LEU A 722 26.01 -25.27 -40.10
N LEU A 723 25.91 -26.43 -40.75
CA LEU A 723 25.44 -26.55 -42.13
C LEU A 723 23.95 -26.26 -42.22
N THR A 724 23.17 -26.76 -41.27
CA THR A 724 21.71 -26.49 -41.17
C THR A 724 21.43 -25.00 -40.98
N ARG A 725 22.18 -24.31 -40.10
CA ARG A 725 22.07 -22.85 -39.88
C ARG A 725 22.39 -22.08 -41.17
N ALA A 726 23.44 -22.46 -41.90
CA ALA A 726 23.81 -21.81 -43.16
C ALA A 726 22.74 -22.00 -44.26
N LYS A 727 22.22 -23.23 -44.42
CA LYS A 727 21.13 -23.54 -45.36
C LYS A 727 19.85 -22.77 -45.01
N THR A 728 19.48 -22.75 -43.73
CA THR A 728 18.29 -22.04 -43.23
C THR A 728 18.41 -20.53 -43.44
N ALA A 729 19.53 -19.91 -43.04
CA ALA A 729 19.74 -18.46 -43.19
C ALA A 729 19.67 -18.03 -44.66
N ARG A 730 20.24 -18.81 -45.57
CA ARG A 730 20.13 -18.54 -47.01
C ARG A 730 18.69 -18.67 -47.51
N HIS A 731 17.99 -19.73 -47.15
CA HIS A 731 16.60 -19.93 -47.55
C HIS A 731 15.68 -18.82 -47.04
N THR A 732 15.85 -18.39 -45.79
CA THR A 732 15.17 -17.22 -45.24
C THR A 732 15.47 -15.97 -46.05
N ALA A 733 16.74 -15.71 -46.37
CA ALA A 733 17.12 -14.54 -47.17
C ALA A 733 16.54 -14.56 -48.60
N GLU A 734 16.51 -15.71 -49.26
CA GLU A 734 15.88 -15.88 -50.58
C GLU A 734 14.36 -15.62 -50.51
N THR A 735 13.70 -16.11 -49.44
CA THR A 735 12.26 -15.92 -49.20
C THR A 735 11.94 -14.45 -48.92
N ASP A 736 12.71 -13.80 -48.04
CA ASP A 736 12.54 -12.39 -47.68
C ASP A 736 12.80 -11.46 -48.87
N LEU A 737 13.83 -11.73 -49.68
CA LEU A 737 14.12 -10.97 -50.90
C LEU A 737 13.00 -11.09 -51.94
N THR A 738 12.48 -12.31 -52.14
CA THR A 738 11.34 -12.55 -53.05
C THR A 738 10.11 -11.77 -52.59
N TRP A 739 9.81 -11.79 -51.29
CA TRP A 739 8.69 -11.04 -50.72
C TRP A 739 8.88 -9.51 -50.86
N LEU A 740 10.07 -8.98 -50.61
CA LEU A 740 10.34 -7.54 -50.76
C LEU A 740 10.25 -7.10 -52.22
N THR A 741 10.82 -7.87 -53.15
CA THR A 741 10.80 -7.50 -54.57
C THR A 741 9.40 -7.54 -55.17
N SER A 742 8.54 -8.49 -54.76
CA SER A 742 7.14 -8.49 -55.19
C SER A 742 6.37 -7.31 -54.60
N THR A 743 6.57 -7.01 -53.32
CA THR A 743 5.90 -5.90 -52.63
C THR A 743 6.30 -4.53 -53.20
N LEU A 744 7.60 -4.31 -53.47
CA LEU A 744 8.11 -3.07 -54.08
C LEU A 744 7.64 -2.88 -55.53
N ALA A 745 7.48 -3.97 -56.29
CA ALA A 745 6.94 -3.92 -57.65
C ALA A 745 5.46 -3.49 -57.65
N ASP A 746 4.66 -3.96 -56.69
CA ASP A 746 3.27 -3.55 -56.53
C ASP A 746 3.12 -2.07 -56.14
N VAL A 747 4.05 -1.52 -55.34
CA VAL A 747 4.07 -0.07 -55.00
C VAL A 747 4.44 0.79 -56.23
N SER A 748 5.41 0.34 -57.02
CA SER A 748 5.85 1.03 -58.24
C SER A 748 4.80 1.01 -59.37
N ALA A 749 3.85 0.08 -59.33
CA ALA A 749 2.73 0.00 -60.27
C ALA A 749 1.51 0.84 -59.85
N ARG A 750 1.49 1.37 -58.62
CA ARG A 750 0.39 2.15 -58.03
C ARG A 750 0.69 3.64 -57.85
N THR A 751 1.95 4.03 -58.01
CA THR A 751 2.41 5.43 -58.11
C THR A 751 2.50 5.83 -59.58
#